data_AF-A0A6M8W6K2-F1
#
_entry.id   AF-A0A6M8W6K2-F1
#
_cell.length_a   1.000
_cell.length_b   1.000
_cell.length_c   1.000
_cell.angle_alpha   90.00
_cell.angle_beta   90.00
_cell.angle_gamma   90.00
#
_symmetry.space_group_name_H-M   'P 1'
#
loop_
_entity.id
_entity.type
_entity.pdbx_description
1 polymer ?
#
loop_
_entity_poly.entity_id
_entity_poly.type
_entity_poly.pdbx_seq_one_letter_code
_entity_poly.pdbx_strand_id
1 'polypeptide(L)'
;MPDSPTHSLHFRAVNGDPGSAAFAAIFAEYWPAYRRWIRRAPQIPLDTCVQSLRSHMPELVPTFERLLHTFGGGEDVARFLSQYRPPRVVRGCSQLICESDKGPVLLRSYDHHPRLFDAVVLTSHWNDAATVALTDCLWGALDGINESGLAVALAFGGENAVGPGFAAPLVVRYLLEACSTVAEAISALQRIPVYMPYTFAMVDAGGDFTTAFAHPDQPTRFVKRRTSTNHQGAVVWPAYCAQTQSVERLHALESLLESPAGIAQCREAFLRPPLWARRVRPRVRHALRRRIPPAESLAHAPLALPHRTIRRPPEPAAGLFPDPAPGFRVAPAIPATGSVHPETRTVLHSGPPREGPADGQTNAKEQPDGETRDVQSLCRSFSRGRRQQKHTVLRLTGIRLPLDHPPEAIARAAISRLRIAPSQLLACTVFRRAHDARKQHAITLIYSLDVQVADEAEVLRRLGGNSDVRPTPDTEYRFIAHAPQQPTTRPLVIGAGPCGLFAALLLAQMGFRPIILERGKVVRERTKDTWGLWRRSVLNPESNVQFGEGGAGTFSDGKLYSQIKDPRHLGRKVLTEFVKAGAPPEILTEAHPHIGTFRLVSMVEHMRATIESLGGEYRFESRVTDLDIDIDPDGTRRLRGVTLSGGEHIASDHIVLAIGHSSRDTFQMLHDRGVHIEAKPFSLGFRIEHPQSLIDASRFGPSAGHTILGAADYKLVHHARNGRDVYSFCMCPGGTVVAAASEEGRVVTNGMSQYSRAERNANAGIVVGITPEADYPDGPLAGIAFQRKWEAAAFVAGGGTYAAPAQLVGDFLAGRPSTSLGSVVPSYKPGVVPTDLTPCLPDYAITAIREALSTFGRRIRGFDMHDAVLTGVETRTSSPVRIRRDETFQSINTRGLFPAGEGAGYAGGILSAGVDGIKIAEAVAQSILGDEAT
;
A
#
# COMPACT_ATOMS: atom_id res chain seq x y z
N MET A 1 22.87 31.97 -11.75
CA MET A 1 23.64 31.37 -12.86
C MET A 1 22.92 31.73 -14.16
N PRO A 2 23.60 31.80 -15.32
CA PRO A 2 22.92 31.94 -16.60
C PRO A 2 22.02 30.74 -16.87
N ASP A 3 20.98 30.92 -17.68
CA ASP A 3 20.11 29.85 -18.10
C ASP A 3 20.86 28.77 -18.89
N SER A 4 20.61 27.52 -18.55
CA SER A 4 21.19 26.37 -19.27
C SER A 4 20.41 26.16 -20.57
N PRO A 5 21.07 25.80 -21.70
CA PRO A 5 20.41 25.71 -22.99
C PRO A 5 19.28 24.68 -22.97
N THR A 6 18.09 25.11 -23.41
CA THR A 6 16.91 24.24 -23.52
C THR A 6 17.12 23.24 -24.67
N HIS A 7 17.47 21.99 -24.33
CA HIS A 7 17.46 20.91 -25.31
C HIS A 7 16.03 20.61 -25.75
N SER A 8 15.69 20.95 -26.99
CA SER A 8 14.48 20.48 -27.65
C SER A 8 14.67 19.03 -28.11
N LEU A 9 13.62 18.22 -27.98
CA LEU A 9 13.52 16.93 -28.66
C LEU A 9 12.43 17.05 -29.72
N HIS A 10 12.75 16.68 -30.95
CA HIS A 10 11.83 16.66 -32.07
C HIS A 10 11.43 15.21 -32.35
N PHE A 11 10.13 14.92 -32.32
CA PHE A 11 9.62 13.61 -32.67
C PHE A 11 9.46 13.49 -34.19
N ARG A 12 9.79 12.32 -34.74
CA ARG A 12 9.62 12.02 -36.16
C ARG A 12 8.50 11.01 -36.35
N ALA A 13 7.42 11.40 -37.01
CA ALA A 13 6.43 10.46 -37.51
C ALA A 13 6.96 9.84 -38.81
N VAL A 14 6.99 8.50 -38.89
CA VAL A 14 7.54 7.75 -40.02
C VAL A 14 6.57 6.63 -40.38
N ASN A 15 6.24 6.53 -41.67
CA ASN A 15 5.46 5.44 -42.24
C ASN A 15 6.36 4.74 -43.26
N GLY A 16 6.61 3.43 -43.10
CA GLY A 16 7.53 2.73 -44.00
C GLY A 16 7.75 1.24 -43.72
N ASP A 17 8.03 0.52 -44.80
CA ASP A 17 8.56 -0.85 -44.80
C ASP A 17 9.96 -0.91 -44.14
N PRO A 18 10.38 -2.05 -43.54
CA PRO A 18 11.71 -2.18 -42.93
C PRO A 18 12.87 -1.89 -43.89
N GLY A 19 12.66 -2.13 -45.19
CA GLY A 19 13.62 -1.86 -46.27
C GLY A 19 13.54 -0.46 -46.88
N SER A 20 12.68 0.43 -46.38
CA SER A 20 12.52 1.78 -46.93
C SER A 20 13.76 2.66 -46.69
N ALA A 21 14.09 3.51 -47.67
CA ALA A 21 15.21 4.45 -47.57
C ALA A 21 15.08 5.43 -46.39
N ALA A 22 13.84 5.75 -45.99
CA ALA A 22 13.57 6.53 -44.78
C ALA A 22 14.02 5.79 -43.50
N PHE A 23 13.75 4.49 -43.39
CA PHE A 23 14.18 3.69 -42.24
C PHE A 23 15.69 3.45 -42.22
N ALA A 24 16.30 3.24 -43.40
CA ALA A 24 17.76 3.16 -43.55
C ALA A 24 18.47 4.46 -43.11
N ALA A 25 17.89 5.64 -43.40
CA ALA A 25 18.44 6.92 -42.96
C ALA A 25 18.40 7.10 -41.42
N ILE A 26 17.29 6.71 -40.79
CA ILE A 26 17.15 6.72 -39.31
C ILE A 26 18.19 5.77 -38.68
N PHE A 27 18.36 4.57 -39.25
CA PHE A 27 19.39 3.65 -38.81
C PHE A 27 20.79 4.28 -38.93
N ALA A 28 21.16 4.85 -40.08
CA ALA A 28 22.48 5.46 -40.29
C ALA A 28 22.80 6.57 -39.26
N GLU A 29 21.79 7.32 -38.82
CA GLU A 29 21.93 8.37 -37.80
C GLU A 29 22.22 7.83 -36.39
N TYR A 30 21.41 6.89 -35.89
CA TYR A 30 21.54 6.36 -34.53
C TYR A 30 22.52 5.19 -34.40
N TRP A 31 22.81 4.46 -35.48
CA TRP A 31 23.65 3.26 -35.46
C TRP A 31 25.05 3.47 -34.87
N PRO A 32 25.77 4.59 -35.11
CA PRO A 32 27.03 4.87 -34.43
C PRO A 32 26.91 4.88 -32.89
N ALA A 33 25.75 5.24 -32.34
CA ALA A 33 25.49 5.16 -30.90
C ALA A 33 25.14 3.73 -30.46
N TYR A 34 24.21 3.05 -31.16
CA TYR A 34 23.80 1.69 -30.82
C TYR A 34 24.93 0.66 -30.97
N ARG A 35 25.78 0.78 -32.00
CA ARG A 35 27.00 -0.04 -32.17
C ARG A 35 27.97 0.10 -30.99
N ARG A 36 28.13 1.30 -30.43
CA ARG A 36 28.93 1.56 -29.21
C ARG A 36 28.28 1.10 -27.91
N TRP A 37 26.97 0.80 -27.95
CA TRP A 37 26.21 0.24 -26.84
C TRP A 37 26.23 -1.29 -26.90
N ILE A 38 25.78 -1.92 -28.00
CA ILE A 38 25.67 -3.38 -28.16
C ILE A 38 27.00 -4.11 -27.97
N ARG A 39 28.13 -3.49 -28.34
CA ARG A 39 29.50 -4.00 -28.05
C ARG A 39 29.86 -4.09 -26.56
N ARG A 40 28.96 -3.73 -25.65
CA ARG A 40 29.05 -3.91 -24.19
C ARG A 40 28.16 -5.04 -23.67
N ALA A 41 27.45 -5.74 -24.56
CA ALA A 41 26.71 -6.94 -24.22
C ALA A 41 27.67 -8.08 -23.81
N PRO A 42 27.19 -9.11 -23.08
CA PRO A 42 27.93 -10.35 -22.93
C PRO A 42 28.25 -10.96 -24.30
N GLN A 43 29.44 -11.55 -24.46
CA GLN A 43 29.82 -12.23 -25.69
C GLN A 43 29.11 -13.59 -25.76
N ILE A 44 28.01 -13.62 -26.52
CA ILE A 44 27.14 -14.78 -26.74
C ILE A 44 27.29 -15.21 -28.20
N PRO A 45 27.35 -16.51 -28.56
CA PRO A 45 27.38 -16.93 -29.95
C PRO A 45 26.20 -16.35 -30.73
N LEU A 46 26.45 -15.84 -31.95
CA LEU A 46 25.41 -15.16 -32.71
C LEU A 46 24.24 -16.11 -33.04
N ASP A 47 24.55 -17.37 -33.35
CA ASP A 47 23.56 -18.41 -33.59
C ASP A 47 22.65 -18.64 -32.39
N THR A 48 23.14 -18.47 -31.16
CA THR A 48 22.29 -18.52 -29.96
C THR A 48 21.29 -17.36 -29.95
N CYS A 49 21.71 -16.14 -30.28
CA CYS A 49 20.82 -14.99 -30.38
C CYS A 49 19.74 -15.17 -31.46
N VAL A 50 20.11 -15.66 -32.64
CA VAL A 50 19.20 -15.87 -33.78
C VAL A 50 18.30 -17.08 -33.56
N GLN A 51 18.81 -18.18 -33.00
CA GLN A 51 18.01 -19.37 -32.69
C GLN A 51 17.03 -19.10 -31.55
N SER A 52 17.39 -18.31 -30.52
CA SER A 52 16.43 -17.86 -29.53
C SER A 52 15.28 -17.08 -30.19
N LEU A 53 15.59 -16.15 -31.11
CA LEU A 53 14.55 -15.41 -31.84
C LEU A 53 13.61 -16.36 -32.61
N ARG A 54 14.18 -17.32 -33.36
CA ARG A 54 13.43 -18.34 -34.10
C ARG A 54 12.58 -19.26 -33.22
N SER A 55 13.04 -19.61 -32.01
CA SER A 55 12.29 -20.48 -31.09
C SER A 55 11.16 -19.76 -30.35
N HIS A 56 11.31 -18.46 -30.04
CA HIS A 56 10.35 -17.74 -29.18
C HIS A 56 9.47 -16.74 -29.91
N MET A 57 9.94 -16.13 -31.00
CA MET A 57 9.19 -15.15 -31.81
C MET A 57 9.46 -15.38 -33.32
N PRO A 58 9.23 -16.60 -33.85
CA PRO A 58 9.45 -16.92 -35.27
C PRO A 58 8.76 -15.96 -36.25
N GLU A 59 7.62 -15.40 -35.86
CA GLU A 59 6.81 -14.45 -36.62
C GLU A 59 7.59 -13.16 -36.95
N LEU A 60 8.58 -12.76 -36.14
CA LEU A 60 9.43 -11.61 -36.41
C LEU A 60 10.68 -11.94 -37.25
N VAL A 61 10.97 -13.21 -37.53
CA VAL A 61 12.20 -13.62 -38.25
C VAL A 61 12.25 -13.06 -39.68
N PRO A 62 11.18 -13.08 -40.49
CA PRO A 62 11.22 -12.44 -41.82
C PRO A 62 11.50 -10.94 -41.75
N THR A 63 11.01 -10.26 -40.71
CA THR A 63 11.27 -8.83 -40.50
C THR A 63 12.69 -8.57 -40.01
N PHE A 64 13.23 -9.42 -39.12
CA PHE A 64 14.64 -9.39 -38.70
C PHE A 64 15.59 -9.59 -39.90
N GLU A 65 15.29 -10.51 -40.81
CA GLU A 65 16.13 -10.80 -41.97
C GLU A 65 16.10 -9.65 -43.01
N ARG A 66 14.93 -9.02 -43.24
CA ARG A 66 14.82 -7.78 -44.04
C ARG A 66 15.61 -6.62 -43.41
N LEU A 67 15.46 -6.42 -42.10
CA LEU A 67 16.21 -5.38 -41.37
C LEU A 67 17.72 -5.61 -41.41
N LEU A 68 18.18 -6.85 -41.23
CA LEU A 68 19.60 -7.20 -41.25
C LEU A 68 20.24 -6.86 -42.61
N HIS A 69 19.54 -7.13 -43.71
CA HIS A 69 19.95 -6.73 -45.05
C HIS A 69 20.01 -5.20 -45.18
N THR A 70 18.93 -4.49 -44.85
CA THR A 70 18.83 -3.02 -44.99
C THR A 70 19.84 -2.27 -44.12
N PHE A 71 20.20 -2.83 -42.97
CA PHE A 71 21.18 -2.25 -42.04
C PHE A 71 22.64 -2.61 -42.38
N GLY A 72 22.89 -3.25 -43.52
CA GLY A 72 24.24 -3.56 -44.03
C GLY A 72 24.89 -4.81 -43.44
N GLY A 73 24.13 -5.64 -42.72
CA GLY A 73 24.59 -6.95 -42.23
C GLY A 73 25.65 -6.92 -41.12
N GLY A 74 26.24 -8.10 -40.88
CA GLY A 74 27.33 -8.30 -39.93
C GLY A 74 26.91 -8.50 -38.46
N GLU A 75 27.83 -9.04 -37.66
CA GLU A 75 27.53 -9.52 -36.30
C GLU A 75 27.01 -8.43 -35.34
N ASP A 76 27.57 -7.21 -35.40
CA ASP A 76 27.12 -6.09 -34.57
C ASP A 76 25.61 -5.84 -34.78
N VAL A 77 25.18 -5.84 -36.05
CA VAL A 77 23.79 -5.55 -36.47
C VAL A 77 22.87 -6.70 -36.10
N ALA A 78 23.24 -7.94 -36.45
CA ALA A 78 22.43 -9.12 -36.12
C ALA A 78 22.25 -9.29 -34.60
N ARG A 79 23.32 -9.05 -33.81
CA ARG A 79 23.26 -9.03 -32.34
C ARG A 79 22.35 -7.92 -31.83
N PHE A 80 22.46 -6.71 -32.36
CA PHE A 80 21.60 -5.58 -31.99
C PHE A 80 20.12 -5.86 -32.28
N LEU A 81 19.80 -6.28 -33.51
CA LEU A 81 18.44 -6.59 -33.93
C LEU A 81 17.81 -7.69 -33.06
N SER A 82 18.57 -8.73 -32.70
CA SER A 82 18.07 -9.86 -31.91
C SER A 82 17.51 -9.47 -30.53
N GLN A 83 17.98 -8.34 -29.97
CA GLN A 83 17.65 -7.87 -28.62
C GLN A 83 17.78 -8.95 -27.52
N TYR A 84 18.59 -9.99 -27.76
CA TYR A 84 18.80 -11.09 -26.83
C TYR A 84 19.99 -10.79 -25.91
N ARG A 85 19.70 -10.63 -24.61
CA ARG A 85 20.64 -10.25 -23.54
C ARG A 85 21.53 -9.00 -23.83
N PRO A 86 20.96 -7.86 -24.28
CA PRO A 86 21.70 -6.65 -24.63
C PRO A 86 22.21 -5.90 -23.37
N PRO A 87 22.99 -4.81 -23.50
CA PRO A 87 23.49 -4.08 -22.35
C PRO A 87 22.35 -3.42 -21.57
N ARG A 88 22.37 -3.59 -20.24
CA ARG A 88 21.28 -3.21 -19.33
C ARG A 88 20.90 -1.72 -19.42
N VAL A 89 19.60 -1.45 -19.56
CA VAL A 89 18.99 -0.11 -19.54
C VAL A 89 17.88 -0.07 -18.48
N VAL A 90 17.82 1.02 -17.72
CA VAL A 90 16.77 1.31 -16.73
C VAL A 90 16.29 2.75 -16.89
N ARG A 91 14.99 2.98 -16.74
CA ARG A 91 14.26 4.24 -17.01
C ARG A 91 13.10 4.41 -16.04
N GLY A 92 12.77 5.66 -15.71
CA GLY A 92 11.53 5.97 -15.01
C GLY A 92 10.34 5.85 -15.94
N CYS A 93 9.24 5.26 -15.47
CA CYS A 93 8.05 4.92 -16.24
C CYS A 93 6.78 5.18 -15.40
N SER A 94 5.66 5.45 -16.05
CA SER A 94 4.32 5.44 -15.43
C SER A 94 3.28 5.04 -16.47
N GLN A 95 2.28 4.24 -16.07
CA GLN A 95 1.30 3.62 -16.96
C GLN A 95 -0.08 3.58 -16.29
N LEU A 96 -1.14 3.94 -17.01
CA LEU A 96 -2.52 3.98 -16.54
C LEU A 96 -3.47 3.49 -17.65
N ILE A 97 -4.29 2.49 -17.32
CA ILE A 97 -5.41 2.01 -18.14
C ILE A 97 -6.69 2.64 -17.58
N CYS A 98 -7.40 3.42 -18.38
CA CYS A 98 -8.58 4.18 -17.95
C CYS A 98 -9.63 4.27 -19.07
N GLU A 99 -10.88 4.57 -18.72
CA GLU A 99 -11.96 4.72 -19.71
C GLU A 99 -12.01 6.13 -20.31
N SER A 100 -12.57 6.23 -21.50
CA SER A 100 -12.95 7.49 -22.15
C SER A 100 -14.34 7.41 -22.76
N ASP A 101 -14.84 8.55 -23.24
CA ASP A 101 -16.06 8.68 -24.05
C ASP A 101 -16.03 7.86 -25.37
N LYS A 102 -14.86 7.29 -25.71
CA LYS A 102 -14.59 6.56 -26.95
C LYS A 102 -14.07 5.14 -26.72
N GLY A 103 -14.15 4.60 -25.51
CA GLY A 103 -13.62 3.29 -25.11
C GLY A 103 -12.35 3.38 -24.25
N PRO A 104 -11.65 2.25 -24.04
CA PRO A 104 -10.48 2.19 -23.16
C PRO A 104 -9.30 3.01 -23.71
N VAL A 105 -8.43 3.49 -22.82
CA VAL A 105 -7.22 4.25 -23.14
C VAL A 105 -6.06 3.84 -22.24
N LEU A 106 -4.94 3.47 -22.87
CA LEU A 106 -3.64 3.34 -22.23
C LEU A 106 -2.91 4.70 -22.29
N LEU A 107 -2.63 5.28 -21.12
CA LEU A 107 -1.79 6.46 -20.91
C LEU A 107 -0.44 6.06 -20.34
N ARG A 108 0.65 6.69 -20.79
CA ARG A 108 1.99 6.44 -20.24
C ARG A 108 2.93 7.65 -20.29
N SER A 109 4.02 7.60 -19.52
CA SER A 109 5.17 8.50 -19.61
C SER A 109 6.50 7.78 -19.35
N TYR A 110 7.59 8.33 -19.90
CA TYR A 110 8.95 7.81 -19.77
C TYR A 110 9.97 8.93 -19.52
N ASP A 111 10.87 8.73 -18.55
CA ASP A 111 11.95 9.66 -18.24
C ASP A 111 13.17 9.39 -19.15
N HIS A 112 13.10 9.78 -20.42
CA HIS A 112 14.24 9.70 -21.33
C HIS A 112 15.08 10.97 -21.36
N HIS A 113 16.39 10.77 -21.23
CA HIS A 113 17.38 11.80 -21.56
C HIS A 113 17.38 11.98 -23.10
N PRO A 114 17.28 13.22 -23.64
CA PRO A 114 17.10 13.46 -25.08
C PRO A 114 18.12 12.73 -25.97
N ARG A 115 19.40 12.68 -25.56
CA ARG A 115 20.48 11.97 -26.28
C ARG A 115 20.49 10.43 -26.18
N LEU A 116 19.47 9.81 -25.58
CA LEU A 116 19.39 8.36 -25.31
C LEU A 116 17.98 7.81 -25.65
N PHE A 117 17.45 8.25 -26.79
CA PHE A 117 16.10 7.96 -27.26
C PHE A 117 15.96 8.29 -28.75
N ASP A 118 15.24 7.46 -29.50
CA ASP A 118 15.14 7.58 -30.96
C ASP A 118 14.06 8.57 -31.41
N ALA A 119 13.07 8.87 -30.56
CA ALA A 119 11.99 9.82 -30.82
C ALA A 119 11.18 9.58 -32.11
N VAL A 120 11.24 8.38 -32.69
CA VAL A 120 10.44 7.98 -33.85
C VAL A 120 9.11 7.40 -33.39
N VAL A 121 8.02 7.96 -33.91
CA VAL A 121 6.70 7.32 -33.94
C VAL A 121 6.59 6.62 -35.29
N LEU A 122 6.58 5.29 -35.26
CA LEU A 122 6.57 4.44 -36.44
C LEU A 122 5.15 3.90 -36.67
N THR A 123 4.63 4.13 -37.86
CA THR A 123 3.52 3.35 -38.43
C THR A 123 4.13 2.23 -39.27
N SER A 124 3.81 0.97 -38.93
CA SER A 124 4.28 -0.23 -39.62
C SER A 124 3.13 -1.16 -39.98
N HIS A 125 3.31 -1.95 -41.03
CA HIS A 125 2.54 -3.18 -41.31
C HIS A 125 3.58 -4.17 -41.87
N TRP A 126 4.40 -4.70 -40.96
CA TRP A 126 5.63 -5.45 -41.30
C TRP A 126 5.42 -6.96 -41.31
N ASN A 127 4.43 -7.43 -40.54
CA ASN A 127 3.94 -8.80 -40.49
C ASN A 127 2.40 -8.72 -40.51
N ASP A 128 1.67 -9.56 -39.77
CA ASP A 128 0.22 -9.77 -39.96
C ASP A 128 -0.70 -8.63 -39.44
N ALA A 129 -0.18 -7.64 -38.73
CA ALA A 129 -0.96 -6.50 -38.21
C ALA A 129 -0.29 -5.14 -38.43
N ALA A 130 -1.08 -4.13 -38.79
CA ALA A 130 -0.69 -2.73 -38.77
C ALA A 130 -0.57 -2.20 -37.34
N THR A 131 0.51 -1.49 -37.05
CA THR A 131 0.80 -0.89 -35.72
C THR A 131 1.17 0.58 -35.83
N VAL A 132 0.86 1.34 -34.78
CA VAL A 132 1.46 2.65 -34.52
C VAL A 132 2.16 2.57 -33.16
N ALA A 133 3.48 2.69 -33.16
CA ALA A 133 4.32 2.47 -31.98
C ALA A 133 5.40 3.54 -31.82
N LEU A 134 5.76 3.85 -30.57
CA LEU A 134 6.92 4.68 -30.26
C LEU A 134 8.16 3.78 -30.15
N THR A 135 9.21 4.03 -30.95
CA THR A 135 10.34 3.09 -31.02
C THR A 135 11.38 3.30 -29.91
N ASP A 136 12.08 2.21 -29.59
CA ASP A 136 13.36 2.22 -28.87
C ASP A 136 14.22 1.05 -29.37
N CYS A 137 15.53 1.29 -29.52
CA CYS A 137 16.42 0.43 -30.28
C CYS A 137 15.93 0.24 -31.72
N LEU A 138 15.54 1.35 -32.36
CA LEU A 138 15.12 1.55 -33.74
C LEU A 138 13.85 0.81 -34.19
N TRP A 139 13.78 -0.51 -34.02
CA TRP A 139 12.67 -1.35 -34.50
C TRP A 139 11.80 -1.93 -33.38
N GLY A 140 12.35 -2.03 -32.16
CA GLY A 140 11.58 -2.32 -30.96
C GLY A 140 10.62 -1.18 -30.62
N ALA A 141 9.61 -1.46 -29.79
CA ALA A 141 8.61 -0.50 -29.35
C ALA A 141 8.65 -0.32 -27.83
N LEU A 142 8.58 0.92 -27.33
CA LEU A 142 8.29 1.16 -25.92
C LEU A 142 6.82 0.85 -25.61
N ASP A 143 5.96 1.24 -26.56
CA ASP A 143 4.51 1.14 -26.50
C ASP A 143 3.92 1.35 -27.90
N GLY A 144 2.65 0.98 -28.07
CA GLY A 144 1.88 1.24 -29.27
C GLY A 144 0.46 0.68 -29.20
N ILE A 145 -0.23 0.77 -30.33
CA ILE A 145 -1.53 0.12 -30.60
C ILE A 145 -1.51 -0.51 -31.99
N ASN A 146 -2.22 -1.62 -32.18
CA ASN A 146 -2.43 -2.23 -33.49
C ASN A 146 -3.85 -2.07 -34.03
N GLU A 147 -4.12 -2.49 -35.27
CA GLU A 147 -5.43 -2.29 -35.91
C GLU A 147 -6.56 -3.10 -35.28
N SER A 148 -6.26 -4.23 -34.62
CA SER A 148 -7.19 -4.96 -33.75
C SER A 148 -7.57 -4.21 -32.47
N GLY A 149 -6.84 -3.13 -32.14
CA GLY A 149 -7.05 -2.30 -30.96
C GLY A 149 -6.32 -2.76 -29.71
N LEU A 150 -5.41 -3.74 -29.79
CA LEU A 150 -4.54 -4.12 -28.69
C LEU A 150 -3.49 -3.02 -28.46
N ALA A 151 -3.58 -2.35 -27.31
CA ALA A 151 -2.60 -1.37 -26.84
C ALA A 151 -1.69 -1.99 -25.78
N VAL A 152 -0.37 -1.83 -25.96
CA VAL A 152 0.67 -2.38 -25.09
C VAL A 152 1.67 -1.29 -24.73
N ALA A 153 2.16 -1.27 -23.49
CA ALA A 153 3.28 -0.44 -23.07
C ALA A 153 4.19 -1.17 -22.06
N LEU A 154 5.50 -0.95 -22.12
CA LEU A 154 6.46 -1.48 -21.14
C LEU A 154 6.75 -0.50 -19.99
N ALA A 155 7.15 -1.04 -18.85
CA ALA A 155 7.90 -0.36 -17.80
C ALA A 155 8.98 -1.31 -17.23
N PHE A 156 10.07 -0.75 -16.69
CA PHE A 156 11.10 -1.57 -16.04
C PHE A 156 10.63 -2.04 -14.65
N GLY A 157 10.69 -3.34 -14.37
CA GLY A 157 10.09 -4.00 -13.20
C GLY A 157 10.72 -3.69 -11.84
N GLY A 158 11.81 -2.92 -11.79
CA GLY A 158 12.34 -2.35 -10.54
C GLY A 158 13.38 -3.19 -9.81
N GLU A 159 13.92 -4.26 -10.42
CA GLU A 159 14.92 -5.14 -9.81
C GLU A 159 16.18 -5.32 -10.67
N ASN A 160 17.33 -5.48 -10.02
CA ASN A 160 18.65 -5.48 -10.66
C ASN A 160 19.01 -6.81 -11.39
N ALA A 161 18.13 -7.81 -11.37
CA ALA A 161 18.33 -9.14 -11.96
C ALA A 161 18.52 -9.14 -13.49
N VAL A 162 19.13 -10.22 -14.01
CA VAL A 162 19.37 -10.50 -15.44
C VAL A 162 19.40 -12.01 -15.70
N GLY A 163 18.72 -12.47 -16.76
CA GLY A 163 18.67 -13.88 -17.15
C GLY A 163 19.09 -14.17 -18.60
N PRO A 164 18.72 -15.33 -19.15
CA PRO A 164 18.62 -15.58 -20.59
C PRO A 164 17.26 -15.09 -21.11
N GLY A 165 17.24 -14.19 -22.09
CA GLY A 165 15.98 -13.64 -22.60
C GLY A 165 16.13 -12.36 -23.44
N PHE A 166 15.00 -11.82 -23.88
CA PHE A 166 14.90 -10.63 -24.75
C PHE A 166 14.69 -9.33 -23.96
N ALA A 167 15.14 -8.21 -24.52
CA ALA A 167 14.78 -6.90 -23.99
C ALA A 167 13.31 -6.54 -24.31
N ALA A 168 12.66 -5.86 -23.37
CA ALA A 168 11.25 -5.48 -23.46
C ALA A 168 10.83 -4.80 -24.78
N PRO A 169 11.64 -3.94 -25.44
CA PRO A 169 11.21 -3.32 -26.68
C PRO A 169 10.93 -4.30 -27.83
N LEU A 170 11.63 -5.44 -27.89
CA LEU A 170 11.32 -6.46 -28.89
C LEU A 170 10.07 -7.27 -28.50
N VAL A 171 9.86 -7.51 -27.20
CA VAL A 171 8.66 -8.20 -26.70
C VAL A 171 7.40 -7.37 -26.98
N VAL A 172 7.42 -6.04 -26.78
CA VAL A 172 6.30 -5.17 -27.15
C VAL A 172 6.07 -5.15 -28.67
N ARG A 173 7.15 -5.09 -29.48
CA ARG A 173 7.04 -5.20 -30.95
C ARG A 173 6.36 -6.50 -31.37
N TYR A 174 6.72 -7.63 -30.76
CA TYR A 174 6.06 -8.91 -30.98
C TYR A 174 4.57 -8.86 -30.62
N LEU A 175 4.23 -8.41 -29.41
CA LEU A 175 2.84 -8.38 -28.93
C LEU A 175 1.94 -7.47 -29.77
N LEU A 176 2.48 -6.42 -30.39
CA LEU A 176 1.72 -5.54 -31.29
C LEU A 176 1.55 -6.12 -32.70
N GLU A 177 2.48 -6.95 -33.19
CA GLU A 177 2.45 -7.48 -34.57
C GLU A 177 1.93 -8.93 -34.67
N ALA A 178 1.82 -9.66 -33.55
CA ALA A 178 1.42 -11.07 -33.52
C ALA A 178 0.29 -11.41 -32.52
N CYS A 179 -0.37 -10.41 -31.91
CA CYS A 179 -1.53 -10.62 -31.02
C CYS A 179 -2.61 -9.57 -31.29
N SER A 180 -3.88 -9.99 -31.36
CA SER A 180 -5.06 -9.12 -31.49
C SER A 180 -5.79 -8.86 -30.17
N THR A 181 -5.61 -9.73 -29.17
CA THR A 181 -6.31 -9.65 -27.87
C THR A 181 -5.36 -9.74 -26.67
N VAL A 182 -5.82 -9.32 -25.50
CA VAL A 182 -5.08 -9.52 -24.24
C VAL A 182 -4.90 -11.01 -23.92
N ALA A 183 -5.82 -11.89 -24.35
CA ALA A 183 -5.71 -13.33 -24.16
C ALA A 183 -4.54 -13.96 -24.95
N GLU A 184 -4.36 -13.57 -26.21
CA GLU A 184 -3.20 -13.96 -27.02
C GLU A 184 -1.90 -13.41 -26.44
N ALA A 185 -1.91 -12.14 -26.02
CA ALA A 185 -0.75 -11.49 -25.40
C ALA A 185 -0.32 -12.15 -24.07
N ILE A 186 -1.26 -12.71 -23.30
CA ILE A 186 -0.97 -13.55 -22.12
C ILE A 186 -0.27 -14.84 -22.54
N SER A 187 -0.81 -15.56 -23.53
CA SER A 187 -0.22 -16.81 -24.05
C SER A 187 1.19 -16.60 -24.61
N ALA A 188 1.44 -15.47 -25.27
CA ALA A 188 2.78 -15.05 -25.72
C ALA A 188 3.74 -14.81 -24.54
N LEU A 189 3.32 -14.04 -23.53
CA LEU A 189 4.15 -13.73 -22.36
C LEU A 189 4.37 -14.90 -21.39
N GLN A 190 3.67 -16.03 -21.58
CA GLN A 190 3.99 -17.31 -20.92
C GLN A 190 5.17 -18.04 -21.57
N ARG A 191 5.42 -17.83 -22.87
CA ARG A 191 6.43 -18.58 -23.67
C ARG A 191 7.67 -17.77 -24.08
N ILE A 192 7.69 -16.46 -23.87
CA ILE A 192 8.80 -15.56 -24.25
C ILE A 192 9.65 -15.19 -23.02
N PRO A 193 10.93 -15.61 -22.94
CA PRO A 193 11.80 -15.30 -21.81
C PRO A 193 12.31 -13.85 -21.85
N VAL A 194 12.27 -13.16 -20.71
CA VAL A 194 12.70 -11.76 -20.59
C VAL A 194 14.12 -11.63 -20.04
N TYR A 195 14.90 -10.68 -20.55
CA TYR A 195 16.28 -10.46 -20.12
C TYR A 195 16.38 -9.88 -18.69
N MET A 196 15.45 -9.00 -18.33
CA MET A 196 15.38 -8.31 -17.04
C MET A 196 13.93 -8.27 -16.55
N PRO A 197 13.69 -7.95 -15.26
CA PRO A 197 12.34 -7.72 -14.75
C PRO A 197 11.63 -6.61 -15.53
N TYR A 198 10.49 -6.92 -16.14
CA TYR A 198 9.71 -6.02 -17.00
C TYR A 198 8.22 -6.11 -16.69
N THR A 199 7.55 -4.97 -16.73
CA THR A 199 6.11 -4.84 -16.59
C THR A 199 5.51 -4.50 -17.94
N PHE A 200 4.49 -5.23 -18.39
CA PHE A 200 3.74 -4.92 -19.60
C PHE A 200 2.29 -4.61 -19.21
N ALA A 201 1.85 -3.38 -19.45
CA ALA A 201 0.46 -2.96 -19.28
C ALA A 201 -0.25 -3.11 -20.63
N MET A 202 -1.37 -3.82 -20.66
CA MET A 202 -2.05 -4.24 -21.89
C MET A 202 -3.56 -4.08 -21.77
N VAL A 203 -4.21 -3.57 -22.82
CA VAL A 203 -5.67 -3.45 -22.94
C VAL A 203 -6.09 -3.59 -24.40
N ASP A 204 -7.21 -4.26 -24.68
CA ASP A 204 -7.74 -4.45 -26.04
C ASP A 204 -9.09 -3.75 -26.28
N ALA A 205 -9.60 -3.91 -27.51
CA ALA A 205 -10.83 -3.28 -27.98
C ALA A 205 -12.11 -3.68 -27.22
N GLY A 206 -12.10 -4.79 -26.48
CA GLY A 206 -13.20 -5.17 -25.59
C GLY A 206 -13.21 -4.40 -24.26
N GLY A 207 -12.17 -3.60 -23.99
CA GLY A 207 -11.90 -3.07 -22.66
C GLY A 207 -11.29 -4.11 -21.72
N ASP A 208 -10.97 -5.31 -22.21
CA ASP A 208 -10.32 -6.32 -21.39
C ASP A 208 -8.82 -5.99 -21.26
N PHE A 209 -8.28 -6.17 -20.06
CA PHE A 209 -6.98 -5.62 -19.69
C PHE A 209 -6.20 -6.54 -18.75
N THR A 210 -4.88 -6.36 -18.71
CA THR A 210 -4.00 -6.99 -17.71
C THR A 210 -2.71 -6.20 -17.54
N THR A 211 -2.06 -6.37 -16.40
CA THR A 211 -0.65 -6.02 -16.22
C THR A 211 0.14 -7.31 -16.01
N ALA A 212 1.08 -7.60 -16.89
CA ALA A 212 1.99 -8.73 -16.80
C ALA A 212 3.29 -8.32 -16.11
N PHE A 213 3.66 -9.02 -15.04
CA PHE A 213 4.93 -8.89 -14.35
C PHE A 213 5.85 -10.04 -14.76
N ALA A 214 6.70 -9.79 -15.75
CA ALA A 214 7.69 -10.75 -16.23
C ALA A 214 9.02 -10.59 -15.47
N HIS A 215 9.70 -11.71 -15.24
CA HIS A 215 10.97 -11.78 -14.53
C HIS A 215 11.86 -12.85 -15.22
N PRO A 216 13.18 -12.67 -15.33
CA PRO A 216 14.07 -13.64 -16.00
C PRO A 216 13.99 -15.06 -15.41
N ASP A 217 13.97 -15.15 -14.07
CA ASP A 217 14.10 -16.41 -13.33
C ASP A 217 12.78 -16.88 -12.67
N GLN A 218 11.62 -16.32 -13.06
CA GLN A 218 10.30 -16.69 -12.50
C GLN A 218 9.20 -16.64 -13.59
N PRO A 219 8.16 -17.48 -13.52
CA PRO A 219 7.04 -17.41 -14.46
C PRO A 219 6.35 -16.03 -14.46
N THR A 220 5.96 -15.54 -15.64
CA THR A 220 5.24 -14.26 -15.79
C THR A 220 3.94 -14.26 -14.99
N ARG A 221 3.81 -13.33 -14.03
CA ARG A 221 2.62 -13.17 -13.19
C ARG A 221 1.69 -12.11 -13.77
N PHE A 222 0.51 -12.53 -14.22
CA PHE A 222 -0.53 -11.64 -14.74
C PHE A 222 -1.44 -11.16 -13.60
N VAL A 223 -1.84 -9.89 -13.60
CA VAL A 223 -2.79 -9.31 -12.65
C VAL A 223 -3.77 -8.36 -13.34
N LYS A 224 -5.04 -8.35 -12.89
CA LYS A 224 -6.04 -7.34 -13.30
C LYS A 224 -5.76 -6.00 -12.59
N ARG A 225 -4.61 -5.39 -12.87
CA ARG A 225 -4.20 -4.06 -12.38
C ARG A 225 -4.22 -3.05 -13.54
N ARG A 226 -4.73 -1.84 -13.26
CA ARG A 226 -4.82 -0.71 -14.21
C ARG A 226 -3.67 0.29 -14.09
N THR A 227 -2.77 0.12 -13.13
CA THR A 227 -1.66 1.05 -12.82
C THR A 227 -0.33 0.32 -12.70
N SER A 228 0.72 0.91 -13.26
CA SER A 228 2.09 0.42 -13.06
C SER A 228 3.15 1.52 -13.18
N THR A 229 4.23 1.34 -12.44
CA THR A 229 5.42 2.17 -12.45
C THR A 229 6.66 1.26 -12.42
N ASN A 230 7.76 1.67 -11.79
CA ASN A 230 9.00 0.92 -11.76
C ASN A 230 9.14 -0.06 -10.58
N HIS A 231 8.07 -0.81 -10.29
CA HIS A 231 8.08 -1.93 -9.34
C HIS A 231 6.86 -2.85 -9.58
N GLN A 232 7.00 -4.14 -9.26
CA GLN A 232 5.99 -5.19 -9.53
C GLN A 232 5.23 -5.69 -8.28
N GLY A 233 5.60 -5.20 -7.09
CA GLY A 233 5.13 -5.70 -5.79
C GLY A 233 5.81 -4.96 -4.65
N ALA A 234 6.47 -5.69 -3.74
CA ALA A 234 7.35 -5.08 -2.73
C ALA A 234 8.52 -4.33 -3.40
N VAL A 235 9.05 -3.29 -2.73
CA VAL A 235 10.16 -2.49 -3.24
C VAL A 235 11.49 -3.18 -2.97
N VAL A 236 11.93 -4.01 -3.92
CA VAL A 236 13.17 -4.79 -3.85
C VAL A 236 14.44 -4.00 -4.20
N TRP A 237 14.33 -2.84 -4.86
CA TRP A 237 15.47 -1.92 -5.11
C TRP A 237 15.18 -0.49 -4.60
N PRO A 238 15.23 -0.23 -3.28
CA PRO A 238 14.81 1.05 -2.69
C PRO A 238 15.49 2.30 -3.27
N ALA A 239 16.80 2.23 -3.52
CA ALA A 239 17.55 3.36 -4.07
C ALA A 239 17.09 3.77 -5.49
N TYR A 240 16.74 2.79 -6.33
CA TYR A 240 16.22 3.03 -7.67
C TYR A 240 14.75 3.46 -7.65
N CYS A 241 13.95 2.85 -6.79
CA CYS A 241 12.56 3.24 -6.52
C CYS A 241 12.45 4.72 -6.10
N ALA A 242 13.30 5.16 -5.16
CA ALA A 242 13.37 6.55 -4.72
C ALA A 242 13.94 7.49 -5.79
N GLN A 243 14.89 7.04 -6.63
CA GLN A 243 15.40 7.82 -7.76
C GLN A 243 14.32 8.08 -8.83
N THR A 244 13.42 7.12 -9.04
CA THR A 244 12.33 7.19 -10.03
C THR A 244 11.00 7.69 -9.47
N GLN A 245 10.91 7.96 -8.16
CA GLN A 245 9.66 8.29 -7.44
C GLN A 245 8.55 7.26 -7.68
N SER A 246 8.94 5.98 -7.73
CA SER A 246 8.12 4.88 -8.27
C SER A 246 6.83 4.64 -7.47
N VAL A 247 6.87 4.84 -6.15
CA VAL A 247 5.72 4.67 -5.24
C VAL A 247 4.82 5.90 -5.26
N GLU A 248 5.41 7.10 -5.25
CA GLU A 248 4.68 8.37 -5.29
C GLU A 248 3.94 8.54 -6.63
N ARG A 249 4.56 8.09 -7.73
CA ARG A 249 3.91 7.98 -9.04
C ARG A 249 2.77 6.98 -9.02
N LEU A 250 2.96 5.81 -8.42
CA LEU A 250 1.92 4.77 -8.35
C LEU A 250 0.68 5.29 -7.61
N HIS A 251 0.86 5.92 -6.44
CA HIS A 251 -0.24 6.56 -5.70
C HIS A 251 -0.94 7.66 -6.51
N ALA A 252 -0.20 8.42 -7.33
CA ALA A 252 -0.78 9.46 -8.19
C ALA A 252 -1.60 8.87 -9.36
N LEU A 253 -1.19 7.73 -9.93
CA LEU A 253 -1.97 6.99 -10.94
C LEU A 253 -3.24 6.37 -10.32
N GLU A 254 -3.13 5.81 -9.11
CA GLU A 254 -4.25 5.20 -8.40
C GLU A 254 -5.27 6.26 -7.97
N SER A 255 -4.81 7.43 -7.53
CA SER A 255 -5.66 8.61 -7.23
C SER A 255 -6.46 9.13 -8.43
N LEU A 256 -6.04 8.83 -9.68
CA LEU A 256 -6.79 9.18 -10.89
C LEU A 256 -7.95 8.19 -11.13
N LEU A 257 -7.78 6.90 -10.80
CA LEU A 257 -8.82 5.88 -10.91
C LEU A 257 -9.88 5.98 -9.80
N GLU A 258 -9.49 6.44 -8.61
CA GLU A 258 -10.42 6.62 -7.48
C GLU A 258 -11.28 7.88 -7.59
N SER A 259 -11.02 8.73 -8.60
CA SER A 259 -11.77 9.96 -8.94
C SER A 259 -12.59 9.75 -10.23
N PRO A 260 -13.72 10.46 -10.44
CA PRO A 260 -14.37 10.57 -11.75
C PRO A 260 -13.56 11.47 -12.71
N ALA A 261 -12.28 11.16 -12.88
CA ALA A 261 -11.35 11.93 -13.69
C ALA A 261 -11.50 11.52 -15.17
N GLY A 262 -12.23 12.33 -15.94
CA GLY A 262 -12.28 12.18 -17.40
C GLY A 262 -10.87 12.30 -18.01
N ILE A 263 -10.67 11.65 -19.17
CA ILE A 263 -9.35 11.47 -19.81
C ILE A 263 -8.47 12.74 -19.92
N ALA A 264 -9.07 13.92 -20.04
CA ALA A 264 -8.36 15.20 -20.01
C ALA A 264 -7.63 15.49 -18.67
N GLN A 265 -8.25 15.18 -17.53
CA GLN A 265 -7.63 15.34 -16.20
C GLN A 265 -6.48 14.35 -16.01
N CYS A 266 -6.63 13.11 -16.48
CA CYS A 266 -5.56 12.12 -16.47
C CYS A 266 -4.36 12.59 -17.32
N ARG A 267 -4.60 13.07 -18.55
CA ARG A 267 -3.54 13.64 -19.40
C ARG A 267 -2.82 14.83 -18.76
N GLU A 268 -3.56 15.73 -18.11
CA GLU A 268 -2.97 16.88 -17.39
C GLU A 268 -2.16 16.45 -16.16
N ALA A 269 -2.58 15.42 -15.43
CA ALA A 269 -1.80 14.86 -14.33
C ALA A 269 -0.47 14.25 -14.81
N PHE A 270 -0.45 13.61 -15.98
CA PHE A 270 0.80 13.10 -16.60
C PHE A 270 1.80 14.22 -17.01
N LEU A 271 1.36 15.48 -17.07
CA LEU A 271 2.21 16.67 -17.27
C LEU A 271 2.70 17.31 -15.95
N ARG A 272 2.33 16.76 -14.79
CA ARG A 272 2.65 17.32 -13.47
C ARG A 272 3.44 16.32 -12.60
N PRO A 273 4.33 16.79 -11.70
CA PRO A 273 4.96 15.90 -10.73
C PRO A 273 3.88 15.24 -9.83
N PRO A 274 4.05 13.97 -9.42
CA PRO A 274 5.24 13.13 -9.61
C PRO A 274 5.32 12.41 -10.97
N LEU A 275 4.24 12.36 -11.76
CA LEU A 275 4.22 11.64 -13.04
C LEU A 275 5.21 12.25 -14.05
N TRP A 276 5.32 13.58 -14.07
CA TRP A 276 6.30 14.34 -14.84
C TRP A 276 7.56 14.67 -14.03
N ALA A 277 8.69 14.06 -14.39
CA ALA A 277 9.98 14.31 -13.73
C ALA A 277 10.68 15.56 -14.27
N ARG A 278 11.01 16.50 -13.37
CA ARG A 278 11.67 17.78 -13.71
C ARG A 278 13.20 17.73 -13.83
N ARG A 279 13.87 16.72 -13.27
CA ARG A 279 15.33 16.56 -13.30
C ARG A 279 15.74 15.09 -13.16
N VAL A 280 16.77 14.65 -13.89
CA VAL A 280 17.47 13.38 -13.59
C VAL A 280 18.38 13.59 -12.38
N ARG A 281 18.16 12.86 -11.28
CA ARG A 281 19.12 12.83 -10.17
C ARG A 281 20.38 12.05 -10.59
N PRO A 282 21.61 12.58 -10.41
CA PRO A 282 22.84 11.91 -10.86
C PRO A 282 23.05 10.51 -10.27
N ARG A 283 23.72 9.63 -11.03
CA ARG A 283 24.02 8.26 -10.63
C ARG A 283 24.88 8.19 -9.36
N VAL A 284 24.58 7.21 -8.50
CA VAL A 284 25.57 6.63 -7.57
C VAL A 284 26.77 6.12 -8.38
N ARG A 285 27.99 6.42 -7.94
CA ARG A 285 29.20 6.22 -8.73
C ARG A 285 29.63 4.74 -8.80
N HIS A 286 29.34 4.05 -9.90
CA HIS A 286 30.24 3.02 -10.43
C HIS A 286 30.18 2.94 -11.97
N ALA A 287 31.32 2.59 -12.57
CA ALA A 287 31.50 2.15 -13.96
C ALA A 287 30.85 2.99 -15.10
N LEU A 288 31.24 4.26 -15.27
CA LEU A 288 31.35 4.91 -16.59
C LEU A 288 32.20 6.20 -16.51
N ARG A 289 33.47 6.13 -16.94
CA ARG A 289 34.39 7.29 -16.93
C ARG A 289 34.16 8.20 -18.15
N ARG A 290 33.32 9.23 -18.00
CA ARG A 290 33.45 10.56 -18.66
C ARG A 290 32.52 11.56 -17.93
N ARG A 291 32.94 12.82 -17.80
CA ARG A 291 32.15 13.86 -17.11
C ARG A 291 30.97 14.29 -17.98
N ILE A 292 29.79 14.44 -17.36
CA ILE A 292 28.63 15.16 -17.90
C ILE A 292 28.25 16.21 -16.84
N PRO A 293 28.05 17.50 -17.18
CA PRO A 293 27.75 18.54 -16.21
C PRO A 293 26.30 18.45 -15.69
N PRO A 294 26.00 18.94 -14.46
CA PRO A 294 24.74 18.67 -13.77
C PRO A 294 23.60 19.67 -14.10
N ALA A 295 23.27 19.90 -15.37
CA ALA A 295 22.11 20.70 -15.78
C ALA A 295 21.64 20.43 -17.23
N GLU A 296 20.85 19.38 -17.47
CA GLU A 296 20.18 19.13 -18.76
C GLU A 296 18.74 18.62 -18.55
N SER A 297 17.83 18.97 -19.47
CA SER A 297 16.39 18.69 -19.40
C SER A 297 16.03 17.26 -19.81
N LEU A 298 14.92 16.74 -19.26
CA LEU A 298 14.26 15.51 -19.73
C LEU A 298 13.34 15.82 -20.91
N ALA A 299 13.26 14.90 -21.87
CA ALA A 299 12.21 14.92 -22.89
C ALA A 299 11.02 14.08 -22.41
N HIS A 300 9.81 14.58 -22.66
CA HIS A 300 8.56 13.94 -22.26
C HIS A 300 7.52 14.09 -23.37
N ALA A 301 6.79 13.01 -23.65
CA ALA A 301 5.58 13.05 -24.47
C ALA A 301 4.54 12.12 -23.84
N PRO A 302 3.44 12.65 -23.27
CA PRO A 302 2.31 11.84 -22.84
C PRO A 302 1.50 11.43 -24.08
N LEU A 303 1.82 10.26 -24.62
CA LEU A 303 1.01 9.67 -25.68
C LEU A 303 -0.27 9.12 -25.05
N ALA A 304 -1.41 9.50 -25.62
CA ALA A 304 -2.69 8.86 -25.39
C ALA A 304 -3.05 8.12 -26.68
N LEU A 305 -3.51 6.87 -26.55
CA LEU A 305 -3.92 6.02 -27.66
C LEU A 305 -5.46 5.91 -27.64
N PRO A 306 -6.20 6.87 -28.22
CA PRO A 306 -7.67 6.83 -28.25
C PRO A 306 -8.18 5.85 -29.31
N HIS A 307 -9.34 5.25 -29.04
CA HIS A 307 -9.85 4.08 -29.76
C HIS A 307 -10.33 4.28 -31.21
N ARG A 308 -9.96 5.38 -31.89
CA ARG A 308 -10.37 5.65 -33.28
C ARG A 308 -9.20 6.05 -34.17
N THR A 309 -9.24 5.45 -35.37
CA THR A 309 -8.44 5.74 -36.56
C THR A 309 -6.92 5.48 -36.48
N ILE A 310 -6.55 4.19 -36.51
CA ILE A 310 -5.78 3.75 -37.68
C ILE A 310 -6.79 3.68 -38.84
N ARG A 311 -6.80 4.70 -39.70
CA ARG A 311 -7.35 4.59 -41.06
C ARG A 311 -6.18 4.32 -41.99
N ARG A 312 -6.40 3.57 -43.07
CA ARG A 312 -5.44 3.53 -44.19
C ARG A 312 -5.05 4.97 -44.56
N PRO A 313 -3.76 5.24 -44.84
CA PRO A 313 -3.33 6.58 -45.22
C PRO A 313 -4.10 7.04 -46.48
N PRO A 314 -4.38 8.34 -46.63
CA PRO A 314 -4.92 8.85 -47.88
C PRO A 314 -3.93 8.58 -49.02
N GLU A 315 -4.45 8.26 -50.20
CA GLU A 315 -3.64 8.13 -51.41
C GLU A 315 -2.90 9.45 -51.72
N PRO A 316 -1.67 9.40 -52.29
CA PRO A 316 -0.96 10.60 -52.69
C PRO A 316 -1.77 11.36 -53.75
N ALA A 317 -1.78 12.69 -53.67
CA ALA A 317 -2.53 13.53 -54.60
C ALA A 317 -2.13 13.27 -56.06
N ALA A 318 -3.07 12.74 -56.85
CA ALA A 318 -2.84 12.36 -58.24
C ALA A 318 -2.59 13.59 -59.13
N GLY A 319 -1.63 13.46 -60.06
CA GLY A 319 -1.24 14.59 -60.91
C GLY A 319 -0.20 14.29 -62.00
N LEU A 320 -0.31 13.15 -62.71
CA LEU A 320 0.51 12.86 -63.91
C LEU A 320 -0.13 11.82 -64.87
N PHE A 321 -1.30 12.16 -65.45
CA PHE A 321 -1.99 11.43 -66.54
C PHE A 321 -2.46 9.98 -66.21
N PRO A 322 -3.17 9.26 -67.11
CA PRO A 322 -4.63 9.35 -67.15
C PRO A 322 -5.36 8.01 -66.86
N ASP A 323 -6.59 8.13 -66.36
CA ASP A 323 -7.55 7.05 -66.07
C ASP A 323 -8.15 6.45 -67.37
N PRO A 324 -8.55 5.15 -67.39
CA PRO A 324 -9.99 4.89 -67.31
C PRO A 324 -10.40 3.58 -66.59
N ALA A 325 -11.09 3.73 -65.44
CA ALA A 325 -12.51 3.41 -65.18
C ALA A 325 -13.10 2.00 -65.50
N PRO A 326 -14.25 1.59 -64.89
CA PRO A 326 -14.95 2.09 -63.69
C PRO A 326 -15.26 0.98 -62.64
N GLY A 327 -15.52 1.36 -61.37
CA GLY A 327 -15.73 0.38 -60.27
C GLY A 327 -16.51 0.84 -59.04
N PHE A 328 -17.60 1.60 -59.22
CA PHE A 328 -18.54 2.08 -58.16
C PHE A 328 -18.01 3.10 -57.12
N ARG A 329 -18.94 3.90 -56.59
CA ARG A 329 -18.76 4.90 -55.51
C ARG A 329 -19.93 4.80 -54.53
N VAL A 330 -19.72 5.19 -53.27
CA VAL A 330 -20.80 5.59 -52.34
C VAL A 330 -20.37 6.87 -51.60
N ALA A 331 -21.32 7.78 -51.35
CA ALA A 331 -21.13 9.11 -50.78
C ALA A 331 -21.51 9.17 -49.27
N PRO A 332 -21.13 10.22 -48.51
CA PRO A 332 -21.36 10.28 -47.06
C PRO A 332 -22.82 10.63 -46.67
N ALA A 333 -23.17 10.34 -45.43
CA ALA A 333 -24.55 10.36 -44.91
C ALA A 333 -25.04 11.73 -44.39
N ILE A 334 -26.38 11.85 -44.30
CA ILE A 334 -27.15 12.96 -43.68
C ILE A 334 -28.02 12.35 -42.54
N PRO A 335 -28.32 13.05 -41.42
CA PRO A 335 -28.71 12.39 -40.16
C PRO A 335 -30.19 12.50 -39.73
N ALA A 336 -30.52 11.63 -38.75
CA ALA A 336 -31.51 11.78 -37.66
C ALA A 336 -32.98 11.35 -37.84
N THR A 337 -33.57 11.00 -36.67
CA THR A 337 -34.98 10.67 -36.34
C THR A 337 -35.49 9.25 -36.63
N GLY A 338 -36.50 8.81 -35.85
CA GLY A 338 -37.26 7.57 -36.05
C GLY A 338 -37.06 6.50 -34.97
N SER A 339 -38.12 6.12 -34.27
CA SER A 339 -38.21 4.94 -33.38
C SER A 339 -39.00 3.80 -34.06
N VAL A 340 -38.90 2.56 -33.54
CA VAL A 340 -39.97 1.54 -33.35
C VAL A 340 -39.39 0.12 -33.18
N HIS A 341 -40.04 -0.68 -32.32
CA HIS A 341 -39.88 -2.13 -32.09
C HIS A 341 -41.28 -2.79 -32.28
N PRO A 342 -41.45 -4.14 -32.36
CA PRO A 342 -40.48 -5.24 -32.23
C PRO A 342 -40.45 -6.08 -33.54
N GLU A 343 -40.59 -7.41 -33.72
CA GLU A 343 -40.71 -8.62 -32.85
C GLU A 343 -40.42 -9.92 -33.66
N THR A 344 -39.97 -11.00 -32.99
CA THR A 344 -40.02 -12.43 -33.45
C THR A 344 -39.20 -12.86 -34.72
N ARG A 345 -38.84 -14.14 -34.98
CA ARG A 345 -39.02 -15.45 -34.27
C ARG A 345 -37.95 -16.51 -34.71
N THR A 346 -37.46 -17.33 -33.75
CA THR A 346 -37.20 -18.82 -33.79
C THR A 346 -36.54 -19.49 -35.04
N VAL A 347 -35.45 -20.31 -34.94
CA VAL A 347 -35.35 -21.79 -34.60
C VAL A 347 -34.42 -22.51 -35.64
N LEU A 348 -33.76 -23.68 -35.48
CA LEU A 348 -33.88 -24.83 -34.53
C LEU A 348 -32.54 -25.43 -33.96
N HIS A 349 -32.00 -26.50 -34.58
CA HIS A 349 -31.03 -27.52 -34.08
C HIS A 349 -30.20 -28.08 -35.28
N SER A 350 -29.23 -29.03 -35.20
CA SER A 350 -29.03 -30.18 -34.27
C SER A 350 -27.58 -30.68 -34.14
N GLY A 351 -27.34 -31.65 -33.23
CA GLY A 351 -26.02 -32.23 -32.91
C GLY A 351 -25.79 -33.72 -33.29
N PRO A 352 -25.40 -34.63 -32.37
CA PRO A 352 -24.11 -35.33 -32.52
C PRO A 352 -24.12 -36.88 -32.33
N PRO A 353 -22.97 -37.55 -32.58
CA PRO A 353 -22.51 -38.73 -31.81
C PRO A 353 -21.05 -38.57 -31.27
N ARG A 354 -20.45 -39.30 -30.31
CA ARG A 354 -20.61 -40.57 -29.55
C ARG A 354 -19.51 -41.63 -29.80
N GLU A 355 -19.32 -42.55 -28.85
CA GLU A 355 -18.07 -43.31 -28.56
C GLU A 355 -17.95 -44.71 -29.24
N GLY A 356 -16.75 -45.30 -29.26
CA GLY A 356 -16.51 -46.72 -29.65
C GLY A 356 -15.02 -47.18 -29.64
N PRO A 357 -14.66 -48.42 -29.17
CA PRO A 357 -13.25 -48.86 -28.99
C PRO A 357 -12.83 -50.16 -29.74
N ALA A 358 -11.55 -50.55 -29.69
CA ALA A 358 -11.05 -51.96 -29.71
C ALA A 358 -9.52 -52.11 -29.50
N ASP A 359 -9.06 -53.31 -29.09
CA ASP A 359 -7.69 -53.71 -28.72
C ASP A 359 -6.73 -54.10 -29.88
N GLY A 360 -5.45 -54.34 -29.56
CA GLY A 360 -4.51 -55.08 -30.40
C GLY A 360 -3.15 -55.40 -29.72
N GLN A 361 -2.84 -56.68 -29.48
CA GLN A 361 -1.55 -57.15 -28.93
C GLN A 361 -0.70 -57.89 -29.97
N THR A 362 0.63 -57.77 -29.89
CA THR A 362 1.58 -58.83 -30.30
C THR A 362 2.83 -58.83 -29.40
N ASN A 363 3.44 -60.01 -29.20
CA ASN A 363 4.64 -60.21 -28.39
C ASN A 363 5.86 -60.55 -29.25
N ALA A 364 7.04 -60.10 -28.84
CA ALA A 364 8.33 -60.75 -29.11
C ALA A 364 9.24 -60.55 -27.88
N LYS A 365 10.11 -61.53 -27.59
CA LYS A 365 11.00 -61.52 -26.42
C LYS A 365 12.45 -61.32 -26.86
N GLU A 366 13.23 -60.59 -26.05
CA GLU A 366 14.52 -61.09 -25.55
C GLU A 366 14.99 -60.28 -24.32
N GLN A 367 15.86 -60.90 -23.51
CA GLN A 367 16.35 -60.46 -22.19
C GLN A 367 17.67 -61.23 -21.90
N PRO A 368 18.50 -60.86 -20.90
CA PRO A 368 18.34 -59.75 -19.94
C PRO A 368 19.57 -58.81 -19.86
N ASP A 369 19.46 -57.73 -19.07
CA ASP A 369 20.43 -57.41 -18.00
C ASP A 369 19.97 -56.18 -17.18
N GLY A 370 20.47 -56.03 -15.94
CA GLY A 370 20.32 -54.84 -15.09
C GLY A 370 19.09 -54.83 -14.17
N GLU A 371 19.27 -55.21 -12.89
CA GLU A 371 18.20 -55.34 -11.89
C GLU A 371 17.46 -54.02 -11.56
N THR A 372 16.12 -54.08 -11.47
CA THR A 372 15.29 -53.09 -10.77
C THR A 372 14.76 -53.64 -9.44
N ARG A 373 15.08 -52.97 -8.33
CA ARG A 373 14.46 -53.11 -6.99
C ARG A 373 14.64 -51.79 -6.24
N ASP A 374 13.78 -51.38 -5.31
CA ASP A 374 12.35 -51.66 -5.06
C ASP A 374 11.86 -50.48 -4.21
N VAL A 375 10.84 -49.76 -4.68
CA VAL A 375 10.40 -48.49 -4.08
C VAL A 375 9.59 -48.68 -2.79
N GLN A 376 9.10 -49.89 -2.48
CA GLN A 376 8.27 -50.13 -1.28
C GLN A 376 9.03 -50.50 0.00
N SER A 377 10.37 -50.63 -0.06
CA SER A 377 11.22 -50.92 1.11
C SER A 377 11.61 -49.65 1.93
N LEU A 378 11.65 -48.48 1.29
CA LEU A 378 12.31 -47.26 1.82
C LEU A 378 11.53 -46.48 2.89
N CYS A 379 10.39 -46.98 3.36
CA CYS A 379 9.45 -46.26 4.25
C CYS A 379 9.40 -46.74 5.72
N ARG A 380 10.33 -47.60 6.19
CA ARG A 380 10.28 -48.18 7.57
C ARG A 380 11.58 -48.11 8.39
N SER A 381 12.51 -47.21 8.07
CA SER A 381 13.83 -47.13 8.73
C SER A 381 14.26 -45.74 9.26
N PHE A 382 13.39 -44.72 9.22
CA PHE A 382 13.66 -43.37 9.75
C PHE A 382 12.98 -43.05 11.10
N SER A 383 12.72 -44.07 11.93
CA SER A 383 11.98 -43.95 13.21
C SER A 383 12.77 -44.40 14.45
N ARG A 384 14.11 -44.26 14.45
CA ARG A 384 14.93 -44.42 15.67
C ARG A 384 16.04 -43.36 15.79
N GLY A 385 15.98 -42.56 16.85
CA GLY A 385 17.19 -42.21 17.60
C GLY A 385 18.12 -41.08 17.12
N ARG A 386 17.65 -40.07 16.35
CA ARG A 386 18.34 -38.76 16.37
C ARG A 386 17.62 -37.82 17.31
N ARG A 387 18.22 -37.56 18.49
CA ARG A 387 17.93 -36.34 19.26
C ARG A 387 18.32 -35.17 18.37
N GLN A 388 17.36 -34.44 17.82
CA GLN A 388 17.64 -33.10 17.32
C GLN A 388 18.10 -32.26 18.52
N GLN A 389 19.37 -31.84 18.52
CA GLN A 389 19.72 -30.63 19.26
C GLN A 389 18.93 -29.50 18.58
N LYS A 390 17.93 -28.95 19.28
CA LYS A 390 17.41 -27.63 18.90
C LYS A 390 18.61 -26.69 19.00
N HIS A 391 19.03 -26.10 17.88
CA HIS A 391 19.95 -24.97 17.91
C HIS A 391 19.16 -23.77 18.45
N THR A 392 19.11 -23.64 19.77
CA THR A 392 18.44 -22.51 20.42
C THR A 392 19.19 -21.22 20.07
N VAL A 393 18.41 -20.15 19.96
CA VAL A 393 18.91 -18.84 19.54
C VAL A 393 19.18 -18.04 20.81
N LEU A 394 20.26 -17.28 20.87
CA LEU A 394 20.54 -16.35 21.97
C LEU A 394 20.06 -14.94 21.59
N ARG A 395 19.43 -14.24 22.54
CA ARG A 395 19.05 -12.83 22.39
C ARG A 395 20.05 -11.95 23.12
N LEU A 396 20.75 -11.13 22.36
CA LEU A 396 21.63 -10.06 22.85
C LEU A 396 20.84 -8.76 22.97
N THR A 397 21.00 -7.99 24.04
CA THR A 397 20.42 -6.65 24.17
C THR A 397 21.49 -5.57 24.34
N GLY A 398 21.10 -4.30 24.31
CA GLY A 398 22.01 -3.18 24.60
C GLY A 398 23.20 -3.03 23.65
N ILE A 399 23.13 -3.55 22.42
CA ILE A 399 24.19 -3.39 21.41
C ILE A 399 24.11 -1.98 20.83
N ARG A 400 25.03 -1.08 21.21
CA ARG A 400 25.10 0.30 20.72
C ARG A 400 26.08 0.42 19.56
N LEU A 401 25.68 1.10 18.49
CA LEU A 401 26.53 1.42 17.32
C LEU A 401 26.31 2.88 16.87
N PRO A 402 27.31 3.55 16.26
CA PRO A 402 27.12 4.86 15.62
C PRO A 402 26.07 4.80 14.51
N LEU A 403 25.42 5.94 14.19
CA LEU A 403 24.38 6.02 13.16
C LEU A 403 24.83 5.47 11.79
N ASP A 404 26.01 5.89 11.33
CA ASP A 404 26.61 5.51 10.05
C ASP A 404 27.53 4.28 10.15
N HIS A 405 27.25 3.33 11.06
CA HIS A 405 28.06 2.13 11.18
C HIS A 405 27.97 1.27 9.89
N PRO A 406 29.08 0.64 9.44
CA PRO A 406 29.02 -0.29 8.31
C PRO A 406 28.30 -1.59 8.73
N PRO A 407 27.67 -2.35 7.80
CA PRO A 407 26.78 -3.47 8.15
C PRO A 407 27.44 -4.56 9.01
N GLU A 408 28.70 -4.89 8.75
CA GLU A 408 29.48 -5.90 9.47
C GLU A 408 29.89 -5.47 10.89
N ALA A 409 29.61 -4.22 11.30
CA ALA A 409 29.68 -3.82 12.70
C ALA A 409 28.68 -4.57 13.60
N ILE A 410 27.51 -4.96 13.08
CA ILE A 410 26.52 -5.74 13.86
C ILE A 410 27.07 -7.11 14.24
N ALA A 411 27.60 -7.86 13.26
CA ALA A 411 28.22 -9.16 13.50
C ALA A 411 29.44 -9.06 14.42
N ARG A 412 30.33 -8.08 14.21
CA ARG A 412 31.49 -7.84 15.11
C ARG A 412 31.06 -7.51 16.54
N ALA A 413 30.00 -6.72 16.73
CA ALA A 413 29.48 -6.42 18.06
C ALA A 413 28.88 -7.65 18.76
N ALA A 414 28.19 -8.52 18.02
CA ALA A 414 27.69 -9.80 18.55
C ALA A 414 28.84 -10.74 18.96
N ILE A 415 29.83 -10.93 18.08
CA ILE A 415 31.04 -11.75 18.33
C ILE A 415 31.78 -11.24 19.59
N SER A 416 31.99 -9.92 19.67
CA SER A 416 32.64 -9.27 20.81
C SER A 416 31.85 -9.43 22.11
N ARG A 417 30.52 -9.21 22.09
CA ARG A 417 29.64 -9.39 23.26
C ARG A 417 29.64 -10.82 23.78
N LEU A 418 29.69 -11.81 22.87
CA LEU A 418 29.69 -13.24 23.21
C LEU A 418 31.07 -13.82 23.54
N ARG A 419 32.16 -13.09 23.24
CA ARG A 419 33.55 -13.55 23.41
C ARG A 419 33.83 -14.86 22.65
N ILE A 420 33.36 -14.95 21.41
CA ILE A 420 33.53 -16.13 20.53
C ILE A 420 34.47 -15.82 19.36
N ALA A 421 34.97 -16.85 18.67
CA ALA A 421 35.63 -16.70 17.38
C ALA A 421 34.59 -16.40 16.27
N PRO A 422 34.95 -15.69 15.18
CA PRO A 422 34.01 -15.38 14.10
C PRO A 422 33.35 -16.61 13.46
N SER A 423 34.07 -17.73 13.36
CA SER A 423 33.57 -19.01 12.84
C SER A 423 32.53 -19.69 13.74
N GLN A 424 32.35 -19.24 14.97
CA GLN A 424 31.34 -19.77 15.89
C GLN A 424 30.00 -19.02 15.82
N LEU A 425 29.91 -17.91 15.09
CA LEU A 425 28.65 -17.21 14.81
C LEU A 425 28.03 -17.79 13.53
N LEU A 426 26.94 -18.54 13.67
CA LEU A 426 26.27 -19.21 12.55
C LEU A 426 25.26 -18.30 11.85
N ALA A 427 24.53 -17.49 12.63
CA ALA A 427 23.59 -16.49 12.11
C ALA A 427 23.45 -15.32 13.10
N CYS A 428 23.08 -14.15 12.58
CA CYS A 428 22.78 -12.96 13.38
C CYS A 428 21.68 -12.15 12.68
N THR A 429 20.53 -12.00 13.34
CA THR A 429 19.39 -11.23 12.84
C THR A 429 19.05 -10.10 13.81
N VAL A 430 18.47 -9.01 13.30
CA VAL A 430 17.98 -7.91 14.14
C VAL A 430 16.60 -8.27 14.65
N PHE A 431 16.47 -8.50 15.96
CA PHE A 431 15.16 -8.61 16.61
C PHE A 431 14.54 -7.24 16.88
N ARG A 432 15.37 -6.24 17.25
CA ARG A 432 14.92 -4.86 17.44
C ARG A 432 16.00 -3.83 17.09
N ARG A 433 15.63 -2.72 16.47
CA ARG A 433 16.43 -1.50 16.30
C ARG A 433 15.70 -0.31 16.92
N ALA A 434 16.43 0.52 17.64
CA ALA A 434 16.01 1.82 18.17
C ALA A 434 17.12 2.86 17.92
N HIS A 435 16.88 4.13 18.22
CA HIS A 435 17.89 5.18 18.21
C HIS A 435 17.86 6.00 19.51
N ASP A 436 19.01 6.57 19.88
CA ASP A 436 19.19 7.47 21.03
C ASP A 436 19.59 8.86 20.53
N ALA A 437 18.59 9.69 20.20
CA ALA A 437 18.78 11.02 19.62
C ALA A 437 18.93 12.14 20.67
N ARG A 438 19.21 11.82 21.93
CA ARG A 438 19.37 12.83 23.00
C ARG A 438 20.59 13.73 22.82
N LYS A 439 21.57 13.31 22.01
CA LYS A 439 22.71 14.12 21.55
C LYS A 439 22.67 14.18 20.03
N GLN A 440 22.22 15.30 19.46
CA GLN A 440 22.08 15.50 18.01
C GLN A 440 23.36 15.21 17.21
N HIS A 441 24.54 15.49 17.77
CA HIS A 441 25.85 15.26 17.16
C HIS A 441 26.43 13.85 17.41
N ALA A 442 25.74 12.99 18.16
CA ALA A 442 26.24 11.68 18.60
C ALA A 442 25.08 10.67 18.73
N ILE A 443 24.23 10.61 17.70
CA ILE A 443 23.08 9.69 17.66
C ILE A 443 23.59 8.26 17.54
N THR A 444 23.20 7.38 18.47
CA THR A 444 23.55 5.95 18.44
C THR A 444 22.33 5.10 18.14
N LEU A 445 22.47 4.12 17.25
CA LEU A 445 21.52 3.03 17.09
C LEU A 445 21.68 2.02 18.24
N ILE A 446 20.57 1.49 18.74
CA ILE A 446 20.53 0.49 19.81
C ILE A 446 19.82 -0.75 19.27
N TYR A 447 20.51 -1.89 19.32
CA TYR A 447 20.04 -3.15 18.79
C TYR A 447 19.73 -4.17 19.89
N SER A 448 18.71 -4.98 19.62
CA SER A 448 18.57 -6.34 20.16
C SER A 448 18.77 -7.32 18.99
N LEU A 449 19.62 -8.31 19.17
CA LEU A 449 20.03 -9.25 18.12
C LEU A 449 19.69 -10.67 18.54
N ASP A 450 19.14 -11.46 17.62
CA ASP A 450 18.93 -12.89 17.78
C ASP A 450 20.04 -13.61 17.01
N VAL A 451 20.83 -14.43 17.72
CA VAL A 451 22.08 -15.01 17.19
C VAL A 451 22.14 -16.51 17.42
N GLN A 452 22.56 -17.24 16.39
CA GLN A 452 22.84 -18.67 16.45
C GLN A 452 24.34 -18.88 16.56
N VAL A 453 24.76 -19.79 17.43
CA VAL A 453 26.17 -20.09 17.70
C VAL A 453 26.46 -21.59 17.67
N ALA A 454 27.71 -21.95 17.39
CA ALA A 454 28.16 -23.33 17.29
C ALA A 454 28.07 -24.10 18.63
N ASP A 455 28.33 -23.43 19.76
CA ASP A 455 28.14 -23.97 21.11
C ASP A 455 27.43 -22.94 22.00
N GLU A 456 26.12 -23.10 22.14
CA GLU A 456 25.28 -22.27 23.01
C GLU A 456 25.56 -22.54 24.50
N ALA A 457 25.80 -23.80 24.86
CA ALA A 457 25.95 -24.22 26.24
C ALA A 457 27.24 -23.67 26.87
N GLU A 458 28.33 -23.62 26.12
CA GLU A 458 29.57 -22.92 26.49
C GLU A 458 29.34 -21.41 26.66
N VAL A 459 28.65 -20.76 25.71
CA VAL A 459 28.35 -19.33 25.79
C VAL A 459 27.48 -18.99 27.00
N LEU A 460 26.44 -19.78 27.29
CA LEU A 460 25.59 -19.60 28.46
C LEU A 460 26.30 -19.94 29.77
N ARG A 461 27.16 -20.96 29.82
CA ARG A 461 27.96 -21.26 31.03
C ARG A 461 28.92 -20.12 31.36
N ARG A 462 29.47 -19.46 30.33
CA ARG A 462 30.42 -18.35 30.46
C ARG A 462 29.76 -16.98 30.71
N LEU A 463 28.53 -16.76 30.23
CA LEU A 463 27.88 -15.45 30.24
C LEU A 463 26.48 -15.42 30.90
N GLY A 464 25.95 -16.53 31.42
CA GLY A 464 24.57 -16.64 31.90
C GLY A 464 24.18 -15.74 33.09
N GLY A 465 25.16 -15.16 33.80
CA GLY A 465 24.93 -14.11 34.79
C GLY A 465 24.73 -12.70 34.20
N ASN A 466 24.89 -12.53 32.89
CA ASN A 466 24.74 -11.25 32.19
C ASN A 466 23.32 -11.11 31.62
N SER A 467 22.53 -10.19 32.15
CA SER A 467 21.15 -9.93 31.70
C SER A 467 21.04 -9.49 30.23
N ASP A 468 22.14 -9.03 29.64
CA ASP A 468 22.26 -8.63 28.22
C ASP A 468 22.49 -9.82 27.26
N VAL A 469 22.66 -11.06 27.77
CA VAL A 469 22.87 -12.30 26.99
C VAL A 469 22.02 -13.43 27.59
N ARG A 470 20.93 -13.80 26.90
CA ARG A 470 19.97 -14.81 27.39
C ARG A 470 19.48 -15.72 26.27
N PRO A 471 18.91 -16.91 26.57
CA PRO A 471 18.12 -17.66 25.59
C PRO A 471 17.02 -16.78 25.01
N THR A 472 16.76 -16.93 23.71
CA THR A 472 15.68 -16.22 23.01
C THR A 472 14.34 -16.67 23.58
N PRO A 473 13.50 -15.74 24.11
CA PRO A 473 12.14 -16.07 24.49
C PRO A 473 11.36 -16.65 23.32
N ASP A 474 10.60 -17.71 23.58
CA ASP A 474 9.59 -18.17 22.64
C ASP A 474 8.53 -17.07 22.46
N THR A 475 8.34 -16.64 21.21
CA THR A 475 7.34 -15.63 20.82
C THR A 475 6.30 -16.21 19.84
N GLU A 476 6.24 -17.53 19.69
CA GLU A 476 5.21 -18.21 18.90
C GLU A 476 3.87 -18.17 19.63
N TYR A 477 2.83 -17.75 18.91
CA TYR A 477 1.47 -17.77 19.42
C TYR A 477 0.91 -19.19 19.34
N ARG A 478 0.44 -19.70 20.48
CA ARG A 478 -0.19 -21.02 20.58
C ARG A 478 -1.70 -20.85 20.73
N PHE A 479 -2.47 -21.50 19.86
CA PHE A 479 -3.91 -21.55 19.99
C PHE A 479 -4.29 -22.30 21.28
N ILE A 480 -5.30 -21.81 21.99
CA ILE A 480 -5.75 -22.39 23.27
C ILE A 480 -6.93 -23.34 23.10
N ALA A 481 -7.57 -23.31 21.93
CA ALA A 481 -8.84 -23.95 21.63
C ALA A 481 -8.95 -24.19 20.11
N HIS A 482 -9.81 -25.13 19.74
CA HIS A 482 -10.35 -25.30 18.39
C HIS A 482 -11.84 -25.54 18.51
N ALA A 483 -12.61 -25.07 17.52
CA ALA A 483 -14.06 -25.28 17.47
C ALA A 483 -14.43 -26.77 17.34
N PRO A 484 -15.61 -27.19 17.82
CA PRO A 484 -16.18 -28.50 17.49
C PRO A 484 -16.43 -28.64 15.98
N GLN A 485 -16.68 -29.87 15.51
CA GLN A 485 -16.97 -30.12 14.09
C GLN A 485 -18.27 -29.45 13.59
N GLN A 486 -19.21 -29.17 14.49
CA GLN A 486 -20.47 -28.48 14.20
C GLN A 486 -20.83 -27.54 15.37
N PRO A 487 -20.29 -26.30 15.42
CA PRO A 487 -20.66 -25.34 16.45
C PRO A 487 -22.14 -24.96 16.30
N THR A 488 -22.89 -24.99 17.40
CA THR A 488 -24.35 -24.82 17.42
C THR A 488 -24.78 -23.39 17.13
N THR A 489 -24.06 -22.39 17.67
CA THR A 489 -24.20 -20.97 17.35
C THR A 489 -22.86 -20.40 16.86
N ARG A 490 -22.91 -19.28 16.15
CA ARG A 490 -21.71 -18.58 15.63
C ARG A 490 -21.48 -17.31 16.45
N PRO A 491 -20.26 -17.03 16.94
CA PRO A 491 -19.99 -15.81 17.68
C PRO A 491 -20.06 -14.58 16.76
N LEU A 492 -20.63 -13.49 17.26
CA LEU A 492 -20.71 -12.21 16.53
C LEU A 492 -19.56 -11.28 16.95
N VAL A 493 -19.08 -10.47 16.00
CA VAL A 493 -18.07 -9.44 16.24
C VAL A 493 -18.56 -8.11 15.68
N ILE A 494 -18.96 -7.20 16.57
CA ILE A 494 -19.50 -5.88 16.21
C ILE A 494 -18.33 -4.88 16.10
N GLY A 495 -18.06 -4.43 14.87
CA GLY A 495 -17.03 -3.45 14.51
C GLY A 495 -15.76 -4.08 13.93
N ALA A 496 -15.39 -3.70 12.70
CA ALA A 496 -14.21 -4.13 11.96
C ALA A 496 -12.95 -3.28 12.24
N GLY A 497 -12.89 -2.60 13.39
CA GLY A 497 -11.69 -1.94 13.88
C GLY A 497 -10.59 -2.93 14.32
N PRO A 498 -9.38 -2.49 14.68
CA PRO A 498 -8.25 -3.39 14.97
C PRO A 498 -8.51 -4.41 16.08
N CYS A 499 -9.43 -4.13 17.01
CA CYS A 499 -9.83 -5.11 18.02
C CYS A 499 -10.72 -6.23 17.44
N GLY A 500 -11.81 -5.87 16.78
CA GLY A 500 -12.71 -6.84 16.15
C GLY A 500 -12.04 -7.62 15.01
N LEU A 501 -11.14 -6.97 14.25
CA LEU A 501 -10.35 -7.62 13.21
C LEU A 501 -9.47 -8.75 13.76
N PHE A 502 -8.84 -8.56 14.93
CA PHE A 502 -8.09 -9.63 15.59
C PHE A 502 -8.97 -10.64 16.32
N ALA A 503 -10.10 -10.21 16.89
CA ALA A 503 -11.06 -11.14 17.48
C ALA A 503 -11.60 -12.12 16.43
N ALA A 504 -12.07 -11.59 15.29
CA ALA A 504 -12.53 -12.36 14.14
C ALA A 504 -11.43 -13.25 13.55
N LEU A 505 -10.20 -12.72 13.35
CA LEU A 505 -9.09 -13.51 12.82
C LEU A 505 -8.73 -14.69 13.72
N LEU A 506 -8.69 -14.51 15.04
CA LEU A 506 -8.32 -15.59 15.95
C LEU A 506 -9.47 -16.60 16.11
N LEU A 507 -10.73 -16.17 16.18
CA LEU A 507 -11.89 -17.07 16.16
C LEU A 507 -11.95 -17.88 14.86
N ALA A 508 -11.70 -17.27 13.71
CA ALA A 508 -11.64 -17.96 12.41
C ALA A 508 -10.43 -18.92 12.32
N GLN A 509 -9.24 -18.51 12.78
CA GLN A 509 -8.06 -19.41 12.86
C GLN A 509 -8.25 -20.59 13.83
N MET A 510 -9.14 -20.47 14.82
CA MET A 510 -9.55 -21.57 15.71
C MET A 510 -10.76 -22.36 15.18
N GLY A 511 -11.39 -21.94 14.09
CA GLY A 511 -12.49 -22.65 13.42
C GLY A 511 -13.91 -22.22 13.81
N PHE A 512 -14.10 -21.20 14.66
CA PHE A 512 -15.42 -20.76 15.16
C PHE A 512 -16.27 -19.98 14.15
N ARG A 513 -15.78 -19.74 12.92
CA ARG A 513 -16.54 -19.15 11.79
C ARG A 513 -17.36 -17.88 12.15
N PRO A 514 -16.74 -16.85 12.77
CA PRO A 514 -17.46 -15.68 13.29
C PRO A 514 -18.23 -14.91 12.21
N ILE A 515 -19.26 -14.17 12.62
CA ILE A 515 -19.94 -13.16 11.78
C ILE A 515 -19.47 -11.78 12.25
N ILE A 516 -18.96 -10.97 11.33
CA ILE A 516 -18.44 -9.63 11.58
C ILE A 516 -19.46 -8.62 11.08
N LEU A 517 -20.00 -7.81 11.99
CA LEU A 517 -21.01 -6.79 11.73
C LEU A 517 -20.35 -5.41 11.79
N GLU A 518 -20.18 -4.76 10.65
CA GLU A 518 -19.61 -3.41 10.55
C GLU A 518 -20.67 -2.42 10.04
N ARG A 519 -20.82 -1.29 10.74
CA ARG A 519 -21.82 -0.26 10.43
C ARG A 519 -21.49 0.54 9.17
N GLY A 520 -20.20 0.74 8.88
CA GLY A 520 -19.73 1.42 7.69
C GLY A 520 -19.39 0.46 6.54
N LYS A 521 -18.73 1.01 5.52
CA LYS A 521 -18.44 0.30 4.26
C LYS A 521 -17.07 -0.38 4.21
N VAL A 522 -16.93 -1.25 3.21
CA VAL A 522 -15.65 -1.74 2.68
C VAL A 522 -14.70 -0.57 2.33
N VAL A 523 -13.39 -0.77 2.52
CA VAL A 523 -12.41 0.31 2.67
C VAL A 523 -12.30 1.24 1.46
N ARG A 524 -12.51 0.73 0.24
CA ARG A 524 -12.45 1.54 -1.00
C ARG A 524 -13.61 2.51 -1.11
N GLU A 525 -14.81 2.11 -0.72
CA GLU A 525 -15.99 2.97 -0.73
C GLU A 525 -15.97 3.93 0.46
N ARG A 526 -15.57 3.42 1.63
CA ARG A 526 -15.25 4.23 2.81
C ARG A 526 -14.24 5.35 2.51
N THR A 527 -13.25 5.08 1.66
CA THR A 527 -12.27 6.10 1.21
C THR A 527 -12.94 7.16 0.34
N LYS A 528 -13.82 6.79 -0.60
CA LYS A 528 -14.61 7.74 -1.41
C LYS A 528 -15.52 8.63 -0.55
N ASP A 529 -16.19 8.06 0.45
CA ASP A 529 -17.07 8.77 1.38
C ASP A 529 -16.26 9.72 2.30
N THR A 530 -15.14 9.25 2.85
CA THR A 530 -14.21 10.06 3.66
C THR A 530 -13.62 11.22 2.85
N TRP A 531 -13.26 10.99 1.58
CA TRP A 531 -12.85 12.06 0.66
C TRP A 531 -14.02 12.98 0.25
N GLY A 532 -15.26 12.57 0.43
CA GLY A 532 -16.45 13.43 0.31
C GLY A 532 -16.45 14.55 1.35
N LEU A 533 -16.14 14.23 2.60
CA LEU A 533 -15.97 15.24 3.65
C LEU A 533 -14.78 16.13 3.33
N TRP A 534 -13.61 15.53 3.05
CA TRP A 534 -12.36 16.28 2.86
C TRP A 534 -12.33 17.11 1.57
N ARG A 535 -13.11 16.81 0.53
CA ARG A 535 -13.08 17.57 -0.75
C ARG A 535 -14.36 18.34 -1.07
N ARG A 536 -15.50 18.03 -0.42
CA ARG A 536 -16.81 18.61 -0.74
C ARG A 536 -17.61 19.05 0.50
N SER A 537 -17.05 18.95 1.70
CA SER A 537 -17.77 19.16 2.98
C SER A 537 -18.98 18.24 3.19
N VAL A 538 -19.06 17.10 2.48
CA VAL A 538 -20.18 16.14 2.62
C VAL A 538 -19.76 15.01 3.55
N LEU A 539 -20.23 15.04 4.81
CA LEU A 539 -20.10 13.93 5.74
C LEU A 539 -21.09 12.81 5.38
N ASN A 540 -20.65 11.56 5.41
CA ASN A 540 -21.53 10.40 5.62
C ASN A 540 -21.38 9.95 7.09
N PRO A 541 -22.43 10.04 7.94
CA PRO A 541 -22.34 9.67 9.35
C PRO A 541 -21.96 8.20 9.62
N GLU A 542 -22.25 7.28 8.69
CA GLU A 542 -21.96 5.85 8.83
C GLU A 542 -20.63 5.41 8.15
N SER A 543 -20.07 6.23 7.25
CA SER A 543 -18.91 5.87 6.42
C SER A 543 -17.89 7.02 6.38
N ASN A 544 -16.91 6.98 7.28
CA ASN A 544 -16.00 8.11 7.53
C ASN A 544 -14.71 7.67 8.24
N VAL A 545 -13.93 8.61 8.77
CA VAL A 545 -12.68 8.36 9.52
C VAL A 545 -12.86 7.41 10.70
N GLN A 546 -14.05 7.37 11.33
CA GLN A 546 -14.33 6.52 12.48
C GLN A 546 -14.84 5.12 12.09
N PHE A 547 -15.76 5.04 11.12
CA PHE A 547 -16.57 3.84 10.84
C PHE A 547 -16.35 3.27 9.43
N GLY A 548 -16.48 1.95 9.29
CA GLY A 548 -16.12 1.16 8.11
C GLY A 548 -14.83 0.34 8.29
N GLU A 549 -14.47 -0.45 7.28
CA GLU A 549 -13.39 -1.46 7.33
C GLU A 549 -12.06 -0.92 7.88
N GLY A 550 -11.54 -1.58 8.93
CA GLY A 550 -10.34 -1.16 9.69
C GLY A 550 -10.59 -0.11 10.77
N GLY A 551 -11.81 0.43 10.88
CA GLY A 551 -12.24 1.41 11.89
C GLY A 551 -11.36 2.67 11.91
N ALA A 552 -11.25 3.32 13.07
CA ALA A 552 -10.40 4.50 13.27
C ALA A 552 -8.89 4.27 12.98
N GLY A 553 -8.45 3.02 12.80
CA GLY A 553 -7.05 2.71 12.48
C GLY A 553 -6.64 3.12 11.06
N THR A 554 -7.52 2.96 10.07
CA THR A 554 -7.18 3.03 8.64
C THR A 554 -6.59 4.37 8.20
N PHE A 555 -7.24 5.48 8.55
CA PHE A 555 -6.83 6.82 8.13
C PHE A 555 -5.88 7.48 9.15
N SER A 556 -4.77 6.78 9.44
CA SER A 556 -3.74 7.24 10.39
C SER A 556 -2.32 7.00 9.87
N ASP A 557 -1.30 7.49 10.61
CA ASP A 557 0.12 7.10 10.46
C ASP A 557 0.35 5.59 10.71
N GLY A 558 -0.61 4.88 11.31
CA GLY A 558 -0.54 3.44 11.52
C GLY A 558 0.53 3.02 12.51
N LYS A 559 0.65 3.74 13.64
CA LYS A 559 1.66 3.51 14.68
C LYS A 559 1.43 2.23 15.47
N LEU A 560 2.47 1.43 15.63
CA LEU A 560 2.42 0.11 16.25
C LEU A 560 3.40 -0.05 17.42
N TYR A 561 3.51 0.98 18.27
CA TYR A 561 4.16 0.88 19.58
C TYR A 561 3.13 1.15 20.69
N SER A 562 3.29 0.51 21.85
CA SER A 562 2.39 0.65 22.99
C SER A 562 3.16 0.55 24.31
N GLN A 563 2.53 0.99 25.40
CA GLN A 563 3.09 0.93 26.76
C GLN A 563 2.47 -0.20 27.62
N ILE A 564 1.61 -1.04 27.04
CA ILE A 564 1.03 -2.21 27.73
C ILE A 564 2.11 -3.22 28.14
N LYS A 565 1.88 -3.93 29.26
CA LYS A 565 2.66 -5.12 29.61
C LYS A 565 2.17 -6.30 28.76
N ASP A 566 3.08 -6.92 28.02
CA ASP A 566 2.79 -8.07 27.15
C ASP A 566 3.74 -9.27 27.44
N PRO A 567 3.54 -9.97 28.57
CA PRO A 567 4.33 -11.13 28.94
C PRO A 567 4.03 -12.38 28.07
N ARG A 568 2.92 -12.36 27.32
CA ARG A 568 2.49 -13.44 26.41
C ARG A 568 2.91 -13.17 24.94
N HIS A 569 3.60 -12.07 24.69
CA HIS A 569 4.10 -11.66 23.38
C HIS A 569 3.01 -11.57 22.27
N LEU A 570 1.77 -11.28 22.66
CA LEU A 570 0.62 -11.13 21.75
C LEU A 570 0.81 -9.97 20.76
N GLY A 571 1.57 -8.94 21.14
CA GLY A 571 1.97 -7.88 20.22
C GLY A 571 2.82 -8.41 19.07
N ARG A 572 3.62 -9.47 19.27
CA ARG A 572 4.38 -10.11 18.21
C ARG A 572 3.49 -10.88 17.24
N LYS A 573 2.40 -11.51 17.74
CA LYS A 573 1.33 -12.10 16.90
C LYS A 573 0.66 -11.02 16.05
N VAL A 574 0.24 -9.90 16.64
CA VAL A 574 -0.37 -8.76 15.90
C VAL A 574 0.53 -8.29 14.75
N LEU A 575 1.80 -8.01 15.04
CA LEU A 575 2.78 -7.56 14.04
C LEU A 575 3.03 -8.61 12.94
N THR A 576 3.07 -9.91 13.30
CA THR A 576 3.21 -11.01 12.33
C THR A 576 2.03 -11.12 11.37
N GLU A 577 0.78 -11.07 11.86
CA GLU A 577 -0.38 -11.16 10.97
C GLU A 577 -0.51 -9.93 10.06
N PHE A 578 -0.11 -8.73 10.53
CA PHE A 578 -0.01 -7.56 9.67
C PHE A 578 1.01 -7.75 8.53
N VAL A 579 2.19 -8.32 8.79
CA VAL A 579 3.19 -8.58 7.72
C VAL A 579 2.70 -9.66 6.74
N LYS A 580 2.00 -10.71 7.22
CA LYS A 580 1.33 -11.67 6.33
C LYS A 580 0.32 -10.98 5.40
N ALA A 581 -0.40 -9.99 5.90
CA ALA A 581 -1.34 -9.16 5.16
C ALA A 581 -0.67 -8.03 4.33
N GLY A 582 0.64 -8.11 4.07
CA GLY A 582 1.36 -7.18 3.19
C GLY A 582 1.90 -5.91 3.87
N ALA A 583 1.85 -5.81 5.20
CA ALA A 583 2.50 -4.72 5.91
C ALA A 583 4.04 -4.81 5.81
N PRO A 584 4.75 -3.67 5.85
CA PRO A 584 6.23 -3.62 5.81
C PRO A 584 6.92 -4.55 6.82
N PRO A 585 7.81 -5.48 6.40
CA PRO A 585 8.51 -6.41 7.31
C PRO A 585 9.31 -5.71 8.43
N GLU A 586 9.78 -4.49 8.20
CA GLU A 586 10.47 -3.67 9.19
C GLU A 586 9.62 -3.30 10.42
N ILE A 587 8.28 -3.46 10.40
CA ILE A 587 7.46 -3.31 11.62
C ILE A 587 7.77 -4.38 12.68
N LEU A 588 8.40 -5.49 12.29
CA LEU A 588 8.87 -6.52 13.21
C LEU A 588 10.17 -6.12 13.94
N THR A 589 10.92 -5.15 13.41
CA THR A 589 12.26 -4.78 13.89
C THR A 589 12.36 -3.37 14.44
N GLU A 590 11.65 -2.38 13.92
CA GLU A 590 11.76 -1.01 14.44
C GLU A 590 11.09 -0.84 15.81
N ALA A 591 11.70 -0.03 16.69
CA ALA A 591 11.21 0.17 18.04
C ALA A 591 9.98 1.09 18.15
N HIS A 592 9.77 1.96 17.15
CA HIS A 592 8.58 2.82 16.99
C HIS A 592 7.99 2.63 15.57
N PRO A 593 7.51 1.43 15.23
CA PRO A 593 7.14 1.08 13.86
C PRO A 593 5.82 1.75 13.45
N HIS A 594 5.64 1.95 12.15
CA HIS A 594 4.43 2.51 11.55
C HIS A 594 4.18 1.94 10.14
N ILE A 595 2.91 1.95 9.70
CA ILE A 595 2.51 1.41 8.39
C ILE A 595 2.17 2.52 7.38
N GLY A 596 1.54 3.61 7.81
CA GLY A 596 1.02 4.67 6.94
C GLY A 596 -0.27 4.29 6.19
N THR A 597 -1.11 5.30 5.91
CA THR A 597 -2.51 5.13 5.49
C THR A 597 -2.75 4.21 4.30
N PHE A 598 -2.12 4.44 3.13
CA PHE A 598 -2.42 3.61 1.95
C PHE A 598 -2.01 2.14 2.10
N ARG A 599 -0.99 1.85 2.92
CA ARG A 599 -0.60 0.46 3.23
C ARG A 599 -1.57 -0.20 4.20
N LEU A 600 -2.17 0.55 5.13
CA LEU A 600 -3.25 0.06 6.00
C LEU A 600 -4.50 -0.33 5.19
N VAL A 601 -4.87 0.46 4.17
CA VAL A 601 -6.00 0.15 3.26
C VAL A 601 -5.79 -1.22 2.62
N SER A 602 -4.64 -1.46 1.97
CA SER A 602 -4.34 -2.78 1.39
C SER A 602 -4.24 -3.89 2.44
N MET A 603 -3.77 -3.59 3.65
CA MET A 603 -3.59 -4.59 4.69
C MET A 603 -4.93 -5.10 5.23
N VAL A 604 -5.93 -4.23 5.43
CA VAL A 604 -7.25 -4.67 5.91
C VAL A 604 -7.99 -5.50 4.85
N GLU A 605 -7.83 -5.18 3.56
CA GLU A 605 -8.36 -5.99 2.44
C GLU A 605 -7.84 -7.44 2.49
N HIS A 606 -6.52 -7.63 2.70
CA HIS A 606 -5.93 -8.98 2.83
C HIS A 606 -6.32 -9.68 4.14
N MET A 607 -6.46 -8.96 5.26
CA MET A 607 -6.90 -9.56 6.53
C MET A 607 -8.36 -10.03 6.45
N ARG A 608 -9.26 -9.25 5.83
CA ARG A 608 -10.64 -9.69 5.56
C ARG A 608 -10.67 -10.92 4.68
N ALA A 609 -9.96 -10.92 3.54
CA ALA A 609 -9.89 -12.09 2.66
C ALA A 609 -9.34 -13.34 3.37
N THR A 610 -8.41 -13.16 4.33
CA THR A 610 -7.92 -14.24 5.19
C THR A 610 -9.03 -14.78 6.10
N ILE A 611 -9.81 -13.92 6.75
CA ILE A 611 -10.94 -14.31 7.63
C ILE A 611 -12.04 -15.02 6.83
N GLU A 612 -12.38 -14.51 5.64
CA GLU A 612 -13.33 -15.11 4.71
C GLU A 612 -12.88 -16.50 4.25
N SER A 613 -11.59 -16.67 3.91
CA SER A 613 -11.01 -17.98 3.56
C SER A 613 -11.00 -19.00 4.70
N LEU A 614 -11.08 -18.52 5.95
CA LEU A 614 -11.20 -19.34 7.17
C LEU A 614 -12.68 -19.53 7.61
N GLY A 615 -13.64 -19.19 6.74
CA GLY A 615 -15.07 -19.41 6.98
C GLY A 615 -15.74 -18.39 7.91
N GLY A 616 -15.08 -17.28 8.21
CA GLY A 616 -15.73 -16.09 8.78
C GLY A 616 -16.53 -15.32 7.72
N GLU A 617 -17.47 -14.48 8.16
CA GLU A 617 -18.44 -13.79 7.29
C GLU A 617 -18.47 -12.30 7.60
N TYR A 618 -18.22 -11.44 6.62
CA TYR A 618 -18.34 -9.99 6.76
C TYR A 618 -19.70 -9.49 6.27
N ARG A 619 -20.37 -8.70 7.11
CA ARG A 619 -21.53 -7.88 6.73
C ARG A 619 -21.19 -6.41 7.00
N PHE A 620 -20.99 -5.66 5.91
CA PHE A 620 -20.85 -4.20 5.95
C PHE A 620 -22.22 -3.52 5.94
N GLU A 621 -22.26 -2.22 6.22
CA GLU A 621 -23.49 -1.41 6.33
C GLU A 621 -24.55 -2.00 7.29
N SER A 622 -24.08 -2.82 8.24
CA SER A 622 -24.87 -3.68 9.13
C SER A 622 -24.79 -3.18 10.56
N ARG A 623 -25.33 -1.99 10.80
CA ARG A 623 -25.32 -1.34 12.11
C ARG A 623 -26.25 -2.08 13.09
N VAL A 624 -25.67 -2.68 14.13
CA VAL A 624 -26.45 -3.16 15.30
C VAL A 624 -27.12 -1.98 15.98
N THR A 625 -28.44 -2.06 16.15
CA THR A 625 -29.27 -1.03 16.79
C THR A 625 -29.92 -1.50 18.09
N ASP A 626 -29.87 -2.79 18.42
CA ASP A 626 -30.42 -3.33 19.66
C ASP A 626 -29.75 -4.63 20.10
N LEU A 627 -29.89 -4.99 21.38
CA LEU A 627 -29.46 -6.25 21.97
C LEU A 627 -30.69 -7.04 22.48
N ASP A 628 -30.77 -8.32 22.14
CA ASP A 628 -31.76 -9.24 22.72
C ASP A 628 -31.20 -9.84 24.03
N ILE A 629 -31.90 -9.62 25.15
CA ILE A 629 -31.40 -9.95 26.50
C ILE A 629 -32.50 -10.62 27.33
N ASP A 630 -32.35 -11.92 27.54
CA ASP A 630 -33.10 -12.71 28.53
C ASP A 630 -32.78 -12.28 29.96
N ILE A 631 -33.74 -12.51 30.86
CA ILE A 631 -33.53 -12.47 32.31
C ILE A 631 -33.97 -13.81 32.91
N ASP A 632 -32.99 -14.59 33.38
CA ASP A 632 -33.20 -15.85 34.08
C ASP A 632 -34.00 -15.63 35.39
N PRO A 633 -34.67 -16.65 35.96
CA PRO A 633 -35.44 -16.51 37.21
C PRO A 633 -34.64 -16.11 38.47
N ASP A 634 -33.30 -16.22 38.44
CA ASP A 634 -32.39 -15.73 39.49
C ASP A 634 -31.97 -14.26 39.30
N GLY A 635 -32.42 -13.61 38.22
CA GLY A 635 -32.01 -12.27 37.80
C GLY A 635 -30.76 -12.24 36.90
N THR A 636 -30.15 -13.39 36.57
CA THR A 636 -29.02 -13.45 35.63
C THR A 636 -29.47 -12.99 34.24
N ARG A 637 -28.74 -12.03 33.67
CA ARG A 637 -29.05 -11.48 32.34
C ARG A 637 -28.19 -12.16 31.29
N ARG A 638 -28.81 -12.70 30.23
CA ARG A 638 -28.13 -13.40 29.12
C ARG A 638 -28.42 -12.73 27.79
N LEU A 639 -27.37 -12.43 27.04
CA LEU A 639 -27.48 -11.99 25.66
C LEU A 639 -27.87 -13.17 24.75
N ARG A 640 -28.82 -12.95 23.83
CA ARG A 640 -29.32 -13.97 22.89
C ARG A 640 -29.13 -13.62 21.43
N GLY A 641 -28.89 -12.34 21.12
CA GLY A 641 -28.75 -11.88 19.75
C GLY A 641 -28.70 -10.37 19.62
N VAL A 642 -28.79 -9.90 18.38
CA VAL A 642 -28.81 -8.48 18.01
C VAL A 642 -29.84 -8.20 16.94
N THR A 643 -30.40 -6.99 16.98
CA THR A 643 -31.21 -6.46 15.88
C THR A 643 -30.40 -5.45 15.08
N LEU A 644 -30.33 -5.63 13.77
CA LEU A 644 -29.72 -4.68 12.84
C LEU A 644 -30.66 -3.53 12.49
N SER A 645 -30.12 -2.42 11.99
CA SER A 645 -30.91 -1.25 11.56
C SER A 645 -31.93 -1.52 10.45
N GLY A 646 -31.84 -2.65 9.74
CA GLY A 646 -32.83 -3.12 8.77
C GLY A 646 -33.94 -4.01 9.35
N GLY A 647 -33.93 -4.28 10.67
CA GLY A 647 -34.87 -5.18 11.34
C GLY A 647 -34.50 -6.67 11.32
N GLU A 648 -33.39 -7.06 10.67
CA GLU A 648 -32.86 -8.43 10.78
C GLU A 648 -32.43 -8.72 12.23
N HIS A 649 -32.91 -9.84 12.78
CA HIS A 649 -32.41 -10.39 14.04
C HIS A 649 -31.39 -11.50 13.78
N ILE A 650 -30.25 -11.45 14.47
CA ILE A 650 -29.19 -12.47 14.41
C ILE A 650 -28.96 -13.02 15.82
N ALA A 651 -29.35 -14.28 16.03
CA ALA A 651 -29.17 -14.99 17.29
C ALA A 651 -27.71 -15.41 17.51
N SER A 652 -27.19 -15.17 18.73
CA SER A 652 -25.89 -15.63 19.23
C SER A 652 -25.74 -15.30 20.71
N ASP A 653 -25.31 -16.28 21.50
CA ASP A 653 -25.02 -16.11 22.93
C ASP A 653 -23.62 -15.53 23.19
N HIS A 654 -22.77 -15.35 22.17
CA HIS A 654 -21.37 -14.89 22.34
C HIS A 654 -21.02 -13.74 21.39
N ILE A 655 -21.05 -12.51 21.92
CA ILE A 655 -20.98 -11.28 21.11
C ILE A 655 -19.86 -10.36 21.57
N VAL A 656 -18.88 -10.17 20.68
CA VAL A 656 -17.76 -9.25 20.86
C VAL A 656 -18.16 -7.84 20.49
N LEU A 657 -18.07 -6.90 21.45
CA LEU A 657 -18.42 -5.50 21.27
C LEU A 657 -17.14 -4.66 21.06
N ALA A 658 -16.66 -4.60 19.82
CA ALA A 658 -15.40 -3.93 19.42
C ALA A 658 -15.60 -2.56 18.73
N ILE A 659 -16.74 -1.92 19.00
CA ILE A 659 -17.37 -0.77 18.30
C ILE A 659 -16.59 0.55 18.22
N GLY A 660 -15.37 0.62 18.76
CA GLY A 660 -14.60 1.87 18.87
C GLY A 660 -15.24 2.91 19.80
N HIS A 661 -14.59 4.07 19.96
CA HIS A 661 -15.00 5.11 20.91
C HIS A 661 -15.89 6.22 20.32
N SER A 662 -16.31 6.08 19.05
CA SER A 662 -17.13 7.06 18.33
C SER A 662 -18.59 6.63 18.15
N SER A 663 -18.93 5.37 18.46
CA SER A 663 -20.28 4.78 18.32
C SER A 663 -21.21 5.21 19.46
N ARG A 664 -21.50 6.52 19.50
CA ARG A 664 -22.23 7.21 20.58
C ARG A 664 -23.69 6.81 20.71
N ASP A 665 -24.31 6.46 19.58
CA ASP A 665 -25.61 5.83 19.47
C ASP A 665 -25.62 4.41 20.07
N THR A 666 -24.60 3.60 19.79
CA THR A 666 -24.46 2.28 20.42
C THR A 666 -24.22 2.39 21.93
N PHE A 667 -23.43 3.38 22.40
CA PHE A 667 -23.29 3.65 23.85
C PHE A 667 -24.61 4.06 24.52
N GLN A 668 -25.47 4.80 23.82
CA GLN A 668 -26.82 5.14 24.30
C GLN A 668 -27.70 3.88 24.40
N MET A 669 -27.78 3.07 23.33
CA MET A 669 -28.51 1.81 23.34
C MET A 669 -28.07 0.87 24.48
N LEU A 670 -26.77 0.73 24.71
CA LEU A 670 -26.22 -0.13 25.77
C LEU A 670 -26.63 0.36 27.17
N HIS A 671 -26.61 1.68 27.39
CA HIS A 671 -27.08 2.30 28.62
C HIS A 671 -28.59 2.09 28.84
N ASP A 672 -29.39 2.25 27.79
CA ASP A 672 -30.84 2.15 27.85
C ASP A 672 -31.32 0.69 27.96
N ARG A 673 -30.50 -0.25 27.45
CA ARG A 673 -30.55 -1.69 27.76
C ARG A 673 -29.86 -2.06 29.08
N GLY A 674 -29.49 -1.09 29.91
CA GLY A 674 -28.99 -1.31 31.28
C GLY A 674 -27.69 -2.10 31.39
N VAL A 675 -26.84 -2.14 30.35
CA VAL A 675 -25.49 -2.70 30.44
C VAL A 675 -24.63 -1.80 31.33
N HIS A 676 -23.77 -2.35 32.19
CA HIS A 676 -23.00 -1.55 33.14
C HIS A 676 -21.93 -0.70 32.44
N ILE A 677 -22.14 0.61 32.45
CA ILE A 677 -21.24 1.63 31.90
C ILE A 677 -20.87 2.62 33.01
N GLU A 678 -19.58 2.94 33.10
CA GLU A 678 -19.03 3.99 33.96
C GLU A 678 -18.50 5.15 33.09
N ALA A 679 -18.56 6.38 33.59
CA ALA A 679 -17.85 7.50 32.97
C ALA A 679 -16.32 7.30 33.12
N LYS A 680 -15.53 7.72 32.13
CA LYS A 680 -14.07 7.51 32.11
C LYS A 680 -13.33 8.80 31.77
N PRO A 681 -12.27 9.17 32.52
CA PRO A 681 -11.36 10.25 32.14
C PRO A 681 -10.81 10.12 30.72
N PHE A 682 -10.70 11.24 30.01
CA PHE A 682 -10.12 11.33 28.67
C PHE A 682 -9.32 12.62 28.52
N SER A 683 -9.06 13.07 27.29
CA SER A 683 -8.40 14.36 27.05
C SER A 683 -8.92 15.02 25.79
N LEU A 684 -8.96 16.35 25.77
CA LEU A 684 -9.29 17.14 24.59
C LEU A 684 -8.28 18.27 24.35
N GLY A 685 -8.27 18.87 23.17
CA GLY A 685 -7.35 19.95 22.83
C GLY A 685 -7.44 20.41 21.39
N PHE A 686 -6.33 20.88 20.84
CA PHE A 686 -6.21 21.38 19.47
C PHE A 686 -5.12 20.60 18.71
N ARG A 687 -5.21 20.50 17.38
CA ARG A 687 -4.07 20.06 16.56
C ARG A 687 -3.13 21.22 16.30
N ILE A 688 -1.85 21.06 16.59
CA ILE A 688 -0.80 22.02 16.22
C ILE A 688 -0.07 21.56 14.95
N GLU A 689 0.29 22.50 14.07
CA GLU A 689 1.10 22.25 12.87
C GLU A 689 2.36 23.13 12.84
N HIS A 690 3.51 22.50 12.57
CA HIS A 690 4.83 23.14 12.36
C HIS A 690 5.46 22.62 11.06
N PRO A 691 6.39 23.35 10.42
CA PRO A 691 7.19 22.79 9.33
C PRO A 691 7.99 21.56 9.82
N GLN A 692 7.90 20.43 9.13
CA GLN A 692 8.60 19.20 9.56
C GLN A 692 10.12 19.43 9.69
N SER A 693 10.71 20.24 8.81
CA SER A 693 12.13 20.60 8.84
C SER A 693 12.57 21.36 10.10
N LEU A 694 11.66 22.09 10.77
CA LEU A 694 11.94 22.73 12.07
C LEU A 694 12.07 21.68 13.18
N ILE A 695 11.20 20.68 13.17
CA ILE A 695 11.25 19.54 14.09
C ILE A 695 12.50 18.68 13.80
N ASP A 696 12.78 18.36 12.53
CA ASP A 696 13.97 17.60 12.13
C ASP A 696 15.26 18.28 12.59
N ALA A 697 15.42 19.58 12.33
CA ALA A 697 16.58 20.35 12.80
C ALA A 697 16.66 20.40 14.33
N SER A 698 15.53 20.55 15.02
CA SER A 698 15.48 20.61 16.49
C SER A 698 15.66 19.26 17.19
N ARG A 699 15.53 18.14 16.46
CA ARG A 699 15.58 16.78 17.03
C ARG A 699 16.82 15.99 16.59
N PHE A 700 17.28 16.17 15.37
CA PHE A 700 18.44 15.47 14.79
C PHE A 700 19.59 16.40 14.38
N GLY A 701 19.38 17.73 14.32
CA GLY A 701 20.44 18.68 13.99
C GLY A 701 21.09 18.38 12.63
N PRO A 702 22.43 18.24 12.54
CA PRO A 702 23.12 17.86 11.30
C PRO A 702 22.70 16.51 10.69
N SER A 703 22.10 15.61 11.47
CA SER A 703 21.59 14.31 11.00
C SER A 703 20.14 14.35 10.49
N ALA A 704 19.53 15.54 10.38
CA ALA A 704 18.22 15.72 9.76
C ALA A 704 18.20 15.18 8.31
N GLY A 705 17.15 14.44 7.95
CA GLY A 705 17.04 13.79 6.63
C GLY A 705 17.86 12.50 6.47
N HIS A 706 18.53 12.00 7.52
CA HIS A 706 19.19 10.71 7.48
C HIS A 706 18.18 9.55 7.33
N THR A 707 18.41 8.64 6.37
CA THR A 707 17.41 7.64 5.94
C THR A 707 17.03 6.61 7.00
N ILE A 708 17.90 6.34 7.98
CA ILE A 708 17.58 5.45 9.13
C ILE A 708 16.76 6.17 10.21
N LEU A 709 16.85 7.51 10.30
CA LEU A 709 16.09 8.29 11.29
C LEU A 709 14.71 8.69 10.78
N GLY A 710 14.60 8.96 9.47
CA GLY A 710 13.36 9.44 8.85
C GLY A 710 12.98 10.85 9.30
N ALA A 711 11.68 11.17 9.19
CA ALA A 711 11.11 12.40 9.73
C ALA A 711 11.01 12.32 11.26
N ALA A 712 11.48 13.36 11.95
CA ALA A 712 11.63 13.39 13.39
C ALA A 712 10.30 13.37 14.17
N ASP A 713 10.31 12.66 15.30
CA ASP A 713 9.20 12.61 16.26
C ASP A 713 9.37 13.60 17.42
N TYR A 714 8.31 13.79 18.21
CA TYR A 714 8.40 14.35 19.57
C TYR A 714 7.36 13.73 20.51
N LYS A 715 7.66 13.76 21.81
CA LYS A 715 6.71 13.56 22.91
C LYS A 715 6.96 14.64 23.96
N LEU A 716 5.92 15.39 24.32
CA LEU A 716 5.95 16.53 25.22
C LEU A 716 4.88 16.38 26.31
N VAL A 717 5.18 16.82 27.52
CA VAL A 717 4.28 16.83 28.70
C VAL A 717 4.62 18.06 29.56
N HIS A 718 3.62 18.81 30.00
CA HIS A 718 3.72 19.94 30.92
C HIS A 718 2.64 19.83 32.00
N HIS A 719 3.03 20.01 33.25
CA HIS A 719 2.12 20.09 34.40
C HIS A 719 1.84 21.58 34.64
N ALA A 720 0.64 22.04 34.28
CA ALA A 720 0.30 23.46 34.34
C ALA A 720 -0.04 23.91 35.77
N ARG A 721 0.21 25.19 36.08
CA ARG A 721 -0.03 25.77 37.42
C ARG A 721 -1.48 25.70 37.90
N ASN A 722 -2.45 25.45 37.03
CA ASN A 722 -3.86 25.19 37.37
C ASN A 722 -4.17 23.70 37.62
N GLY A 723 -3.16 22.86 37.87
CA GLY A 723 -3.31 21.44 38.19
C GLY A 723 -3.63 20.54 36.99
N ARG A 724 -3.45 21.03 35.76
CA ARG A 724 -3.79 20.32 34.53
C ARG A 724 -2.57 19.80 33.78
N ASP A 725 -2.60 18.54 33.39
CA ASP A 725 -1.57 17.92 32.56
C ASP A 725 -1.87 18.13 31.07
N VAL A 726 -0.95 18.82 30.36
CA VAL A 726 -1.01 19.06 28.92
C VAL A 726 0.08 18.28 28.22
N TYR A 727 -0.26 17.51 27.17
CA TYR A 727 0.69 16.64 26.48
C TYR A 727 0.44 16.54 24.98
N SER A 728 1.47 16.10 24.26
CA SER A 728 1.38 15.81 22.83
C SER A 728 0.82 14.39 22.60
N PHE A 729 -0.37 14.31 22.00
CA PHE A 729 -1.06 13.09 21.60
C PHE A 729 -0.96 12.85 20.08
N CYS A 730 -0.91 11.58 19.67
CA CYS A 730 -0.99 11.12 18.27
C CYS A 730 -0.19 12.00 17.27
N MET A 731 1.06 12.34 17.61
CA MET A 731 1.93 13.17 16.79
C MET A 731 2.27 12.44 15.46
N CYS A 732 2.14 13.12 14.34
CA CYS A 732 2.33 12.61 12.98
C CYS A 732 3.45 13.39 12.28
N PRO A 733 4.65 12.79 12.11
CA PRO A 733 5.73 13.40 11.33
C PRO A 733 5.36 13.45 9.84
N GLY A 734 5.71 14.55 9.17
CA GLY A 734 5.53 14.77 7.74
C GLY A 734 4.16 14.28 7.24
N GLY A 735 3.10 14.76 7.90
CA GLY A 735 1.74 14.28 7.74
C GLY A 735 0.71 15.41 7.65
N THR A 736 -0.54 15.05 7.84
CA THR A 736 -1.71 15.93 7.77
C THR A 736 -2.55 15.87 9.04
N VAL A 737 -3.24 16.96 9.32
CA VAL A 737 -4.41 17.00 10.21
C VAL A 737 -5.63 16.63 9.36
N VAL A 738 -6.54 15.81 9.88
CA VAL A 738 -7.70 15.29 9.13
C VAL A 738 -9.02 15.65 9.82
N ALA A 739 -10.07 15.92 9.03
CA ALA A 739 -11.43 16.00 9.55
C ALA A 739 -11.92 14.60 9.92
N ALA A 740 -12.13 14.38 11.22
CA ALA A 740 -12.41 13.08 11.82
C ALA A 740 -13.84 12.97 12.38
N ALA A 741 -14.75 13.84 11.95
CA ALA A 741 -16.14 13.85 12.38
C ALA A 741 -16.90 12.60 11.90
N SER A 742 -17.90 12.18 12.68
CA SER A 742 -18.83 11.07 12.39
C SER A 742 -20.27 11.38 12.82
N GLU A 743 -20.55 12.65 13.10
CA GLU A 743 -21.86 13.18 13.49
C GLU A 743 -22.02 14.53 12.79
N GLU A 744 -23.23 14.87 12.37
CA GLU A 744 -23.49 16.12 11.66
C GLU A 744 -23.37 17.34 12.58
N GLY A 745 -23.14 18.52 11.99
CA GLY A 745 -23.05 19.78 12.72
C GLY A 745 -21.86 19.87 13.69
N ARG A 746 -20.80 19.10 13.45
CA ARG A 746 -19.67 18.89 14.37
C ARG A 746 -18.32 18.85 13.65
N VAL A 747 -17.31 19.48 14.23
CA VAL A 747 -15.91 19.42 13.81
C VAL A 747 -15.11 18.58 14.81
N VAL A 748 -14.28 17.69 14.28
CA VAL A 748 -13.33 16.86 15.03
C VAL A 748 -12.04 16.78 14.23
N THR A 749 -10.89 16.87 14.90
CA THR A 749 -9.59 16.60 14.27
C THR A 749 -9.04 15.22 14.65
N ASN A 750 -8.15 14.71 13.80
CA ASN A 750 -7.10 13.76 14.19
C ASN A 750 -5.86 14.00 13.31
N GLY A 751 -4.86 13.12 13.37
CA GLY A 751 -3.64 13.19 12.57
C GLY A 751 -3.36 11.93 11.78
N MET A 752 -2.78 12.10 10.60
CA MET A 752 -2.51 11.04 9.63
C MET A 752 -1.15 11.28 8.97
N SER A 753 -0.37 10.23 8.71
CA SER A 753 0.82 10.31 7.85
C SER A 753 0.81 9.18 6.82
N GLN A 754 1.37 9.44 5.65
CA GLN A 754 1.74 8.38 4.72
C GLN A 754 3.03 7.68 5.19
N TYR A 755 3.29 6.48 4.68
CA TYR A 755 4.49 5.72 5.02
C TYR A 755 5.79 6.51 4.77
N SER A 756 5.81 7.38 3.76
CA SER A 756 6.95 8.25 3.44
C SER A 756 7.21 9.35 4.48
N ARG A 757 6.22 9.73 5.31
CA ARG A 757 6.26 10.87 6.24
C ARG A 757 6.90 12.11 5.61
N ALA A 758 6.45 12.46 4.41
CA ALA A 758 7.08 13.45 3.52
C ALA A 758 6.22 14.69 3.25
N GLU A 759 5.06 14.85 3.91
CA GLU A 759 4.28 16.09 3.83
C GLU A 759 4.99 17.23 4.55
N ARG A 760 4.59 18.47 4.24
CA ARG A 760 5.29 19.69 4.69
C ARG A 760 5.34 19.86 6.21
N ASN A 761 4.34 19.35 6.94
CA ASN A 761 4.13 19.68 8.34
C ASN A 761 4.32 18.47 9.28
N ALA A 762 4.93 18.70 10.43
CA ALA A 762 4.72 17.89 11.62
C ALA A 762 3.40 18.34 12.27
N ASN A 763 2.59 17.41 12.79
CA ASN A 763 1.42 17.78 13.59
C ASN A 763 1.22 16.91 14.85
N ALA A 764 0.52 17.42 15.86
CA ALA A 764 0.12 16.65 17.04
C ALA A 764 -1.14 17.24 17.68
N GLY A 765 -1.92 16.42 18.38
CA GLY A 765 -2.90 16.94 19.33
C GLY A 765 -2.17 17.47 20.56
N ILE A 766 -2.32 18.75 20.89
CA ILE A 766 -1.90 19.33 22.18
C ILE A 766 -3.13 19.30 23.08
N VAL A 767 -3.19 18.31 23.96
CA VAL A 767 -4.41 17.93 24.70
C VAL A 767 -4.20 17.98 26.20
N VAL A 768 -5.28 18.22 26.93
CA VAL A 768 -5.32 18.33 28.39
C VAL A 768 -6.25 17.27 29.01
N GLY A 769 -5.87 16.76 30.19
CA GLY A 769 -6.67 15.80 30.96
C GLY A 769 -8.04 16.34 31.41
N ILE A 770 -9.07 15.52 31.21
CA ILE A 770 -10.47 15.75 31.62
C ILE A 770 -10.94 14.59 32.51
N THR A 771 -11.56 14.91 33.65
CA THR A 771 -12.01 13.96 34.69
C THR A 771 -13.51 14.12 34.97
N PRO A 772 -14.32 13.04 34.99
CA PRO A 772 -15.76 13.12 35.21
C PRO A 772 -16.17 13.95 36.42
N GLU A 773 -15.43 13.80 37.52
CA GLU A 773 -15.76 14.30 38.86
C GLU A 773 -15.58 15.82 39.01
N ALA A 774 -15.04 16.50 37.98
CA ALA A 774 -14.69 17.92 38.02
C ALA A 774 -15.07 18.73 36.77
N ASP A 775 -15.36 18.08 35.64
CA ASP A 775 -15.41 18.76 34.33
C ASP A 775 -16.77 18.76 33.62
N TYR A 776 -17.68 17.86 33.99
CA TYR A 776 -19.02 17.76 33.41
C TYR A 776 -20.01 17.16 34.42
N PRO A 777 -21.34 17.26 34.17
CA PRO A 777 -22.35 16.72 35.08
C PRO A 777 -22.26 15.20 35.27
N ASP A 778 -22.90 14.69 36.33
CA ASP A 778 -22.97 13.27 36.62
C ASP A 778 -23.66 12.44 35.51
N GLY A 779 -23.30 11.16 35.43
CA GLY A 779 -23.94 10.16 34.58
C GLY A 779 -22.96 9.44 33.64
N PRO A 780 -23.15 8.13 33.36
CA PRO A 780 -22.20 7.33 32.57
C PRO A 780 -21.84 7.92 31.20
N LEU A 781 -22.80 8.56 30.54
CA LEU A 781 -22.65 9.09 29.18
C LEU A 781 -22.30 10.60 29.15
N ALA A 782 -22.14 11.27 30.29
CA ALA A 782 -21.95 12.73 30.34
C ALA A 782 -20.69 13.20 29.58
N GLY A 783 -19.62 12.40 29.59
CA GLY A 783 -18.42 12.68 28.79
C GLY A 783 -18.67 12.70 27.28
N ILE A 784 -19.67 11.95 26.78
CA ILE A 784 -20.10 12.00 25.37
C ILE A 784 -20.81 13.33 25.08
N ALA A 785 -21.69 13.78 25.98
CA ALA A 785 -22.35 15.08 25.86
C ALA A 785 -21.33 16.23 25.89
N PHE A 786 -20.32 16.14 26.76
CA PHE A 786 -19.22 17.11 26.83
C PHE A 786 -18.38 17.14 25.53
N GLN A 787 -18.05 15.99 24.94
CA GLN A 787 -17.43 15.97 23.60
C GLN A 787 -18.34 16.62 22.56
N ARG A 788 -19.63 16.22 22.48
CA ARG A 788 -20.60 16.77 21.52
C ARG A 788 -20.74 18.30 21.62
N LYS A 789 -20.66 18.88 22.82
CA LYS A 789 -20.67 20.34 23.05
C LYS A 789 -19.52 21.03 22.33
N TRP A 790 -18.28 20.61 22.57
CA TRP A 790 -17.10 21.28 22.02
C TRP A 790 -16.92 21.02 20.52
N GLU A 791 -17.33 19.84 20.03
CA GLU A 791 -17.37 19.55 18.58
C GLU A 791 -18.37 20.44 17.82
N ALA A 792 -19.50 20.78 18.44
CA ALA A 792 -20.48 21.71 17.87
C ALA A 792 -20.01 23.17 17.96
N ALA A 793 -19.41 23.58 19.08
CA ALA A 793 -18.81 24.91 19.22
C ALA A 793 -17.72 25.15 18.15
N ALA A 794 -16.88 24.15 17.90
CA ALA A 794 -15.89 24.20 16.83
C ALA A 794 -16.51 24.25 15.42
N PHE A 795 -17.63 23.55 15.17
CA PHE A 795 -18.34 23.65 13.88
C PHE A 795 -18.91 25.04 13.64
N VAL A 796 -19.46 25.70 14.66
CA VAL A 796 -19.94 27.10 14.58
C VAL A 796 -18.78 28.07 14.36
N ALA A 797 -17.68 27.93 15.12
CA ALA A 797 -16.48 28.76 14.94
C ALA A 797 -15.78 28.54 13.58
N GLY A 798 -15.93 27.34 12.99
CA GLY A 798 -15.55 27.01 11.62
C GLY A 798 -16.56 27.47 10.54
N GLY A 799 -17.52 28.31 10.89
CA GLY A 799 -18.50 28.89 9.96
C GLY A 799 -19.57 27.92 9.45
N GLY A 800 -19.76 26.77 10.10
CA GLY A 800 -20.85 25.83 9.78
C GLY A 800 -20.67 25.01 8.49
N THR A 801 -19.44 24.93 7.95
CA THR A 801 -19.16 24.32 6.62
C THR A 801 -18.26 23.07 6.67
N TYR A 802 -18.06 22.50 7.86
CA TYR A 802 -17.01 21.51 8.20
C TYR A 802 -15.55 21.99 7.98
N ALA A 803 -15.34 23.25 7.59
CA ALA A 803 -14.06 23.89 7.83
C ALA A 803 -13.78 23.95 9.34
N ALA A 804 -12.51 23.78 9.74
CA ALA A 804 -12.13 23.88 11.14
C ALA A 804 -11.80 25.33 11.54
N PRO A 805 -12.13 25.78 12.75
CA PRO A 805 -11.58 27.03 13.26
C PRO A 805 -10.06 26.87 13.41
N ALA A 806 -9.29 27.92 13.15
CA ALA A 806 -7.84 27.91 13.28
C ALA A 806 -7.31 29.26 13.77
N GLN A 807 -6.17 29.23 14.46
CA GLN A 807 -5.52 30.40 15.06
C GLN A 807 -4.01 30.22 15.06
N LEU A 808 -3.27 31.29 14.85
CA LEU A 808 -1.81 31.28 14.95
C LEU A 808 -1.40 31.18 16.42
N VAL A 809 -0.36 30.39 16.71
CA VAL A 809 0.16 30.17 18.07
C VAL A 809 0.56 31.49 18.72
N GLY A 810 1.11 32.44 17.94
CA GLY A 810 1.44 33.78 18.43
C GLY A 810 0.20 34.59 18.85
N ASP A 811 -0.88 34.53 18.08
CA ASP A 811 -2.14 35.23 18.38
C ASP A 811 -2.89 34.58 19.55
N PHE A 812 -2.91 33.25 19.61
CA PHE A 812 -3.48 32.48 20.73
C PHE A 812 -2.75 32.76 22.05
N LEU A 813 -1.41 32.83 22.03
CA LEU A 813 -0.61 33.23 23.20
C LEU A 813 -0.83 34.71 23.58
N ALA A 814 -1.03 35.59 22.59
CA ALA A 814 -1.36 37.00 22.80
C ALA A 814 -2.83 37.25 23.21
N GLY A 815 -3.69 36.23 23.17
CA GLY A 815 -5.11 36.33 23.55
C GLY A 815 -5.98 37.11 22.55
N ARG A 816 -5.69 37.02 21.25
CA ARG A 816 -6.41 37.73 20.17
C ARG A 816 -6.80 36.78 19.02
N PRO A 817 -7.88 37.02 18.27
CA PRO A 817 -8.22 36.23 17.08
C PRO A 817 -7.16 36.40 15.97
N SER A 818 -6.92 35.36 15.18
CA SER A 818 -6.17 35.48 13.93
C SER A 818 -7.09 35.89 12.78
N THR A 819 -6.76 36.97 12.07
CA THR A 819 -7.50 37.41 10.87
C THR A 819 -6.95 36.83 9.57
N SER A 820 -5.74 36.27 9.61
CA SER A 820 -5.03 35.66 8.47
C SER A 820 -4.07 34.58 8.93
N LEU A 821 -3.63 33.71 8.01
CA LEU A 821 -2.63 32.67 8.30
C LEU A 821 -1.23 33.11 7.86
N GLY A 822 -0.20 32.55 8.51
CA GLY A 822 1.20 32.84 8.24
C GLY A 822 1.88 31.88 7.28
N SER A 823 3.18 31.71 7.43
CA SER A 823 4.04 30.88 6.58
C SER A 823 3.74 29.37 6.63
N VAL A 824 3.14 28.87 7.72
CA VAL A 824 2.67 27.48 7.82
C VAL A 824 1.27 27.37 7.21
N VAL A 825 1.17 26.62 6.12
CA VAL A 825 -0.12 26.32 5.47
C VAL A 825 -0.74 25.11 6.20
N PRO A 826 -1.94 25.23 6.79
CA PRO A 826 -2.57 24.12 7.49
C PRO A 826 -3.00 23.02 6.51
N SER A 827 -2.83 21.78 6.94
CA SER A 827 -3.09 20.60 6.12
C SER A 827 -4.54 20.12 6.18
N TYR A 828 -5.33 20.57 7.18
CA TYR A 828 -6.72 20.19 7.36
C TYR A 828 -7.57 20.47 6.11
N LYS A 829 -8.47 19.52 5.81
CA LYS A 829 -9.43 19.56 4.71
C LYS A 829 -10.83 19.18 5.22
N PRO A 830 -11.90 19.87 4.80
CA PRO A 830 -12.04 20.72 3.60
C PRO A 830 -11.26 22.04 3.61
N GLY A 831 -11.19 22.73 4.76
CA GLY A 831 -10.41 23.96 4.92
C GLY A 831 -10.42 24.47 6.36
N VAL A 832 -9.89 25.67 6.59
CA VAL A 832 -9.93 26.31 7.92
C VAL A 832 -10.42 27.75 7.85
N VAL A 833 -10.96 28.24 8.97
CA VAL A 833 -11.39 29.64 9.17
C VAL A 833 -10.49 30.28 10.24
N PRO A 834 -9.70 31.32 9.92
CA PRO A 834 -8.96 32.10 10.91
C PRO A 834 -9.94 32.76 11.90
N THR A 835 -9.76 32.51 13.20
CA THR A 835 -10.67 32.97 14.26
C THR A 835 -9.97 32.97 15.63
N ASP A 836 -10.73 33.04 16.73
CA ASP A 836 -10.28 32.73 18.09
C ASP A 836 -10.76 31.32 18.50
N LEU A 837 -9.83 30.50 19.01
CA LEU A 837 -10.10 29.15 19.53
C LEU A 837 -10.48 29.15 21.01
N THR A 838 -10.37 30.27 21.73
CA THR A 838 -10.79 30.39 23.14
C THR A 838 -12.21 29.84 23.39
N PRO A 839 -13.26 30.21 22.62
CA PRO A 839 -14.61 29.66 22.82
C PRO A 839 -14.80 28.18 22.41
N CYS A 840 -13.78 27.53 21.83
CA CYS A 840 -13.89 26.15 21.35
C CYS A 840 -13.59 25.10 22.43
N LEU A 841 -13.08 25.47 23.61
CA LEU A 841 -12.73 24.58 24.73
C LEU A 841 -12.99 25.25 26.10
N PRO A 842 -12.95 24.50 27.23
CA PRO A 842 -13.06 25.09 28.57
C PRO A 842 -11.91 26.04 28.92
N ASP A 843 -12.17 27.07 29.74
CA ASP A 843 -11.16 28.08 30.13
C ASP A 843 -9.92 27.49 30.82
N TYR A 844 -10.09 26.44 31.62
CA TYR A 844 -8.97 25.73 32.26
C TYR A 844 -8.08 25.01 31.23
N ALA A 845 -8.65 24.57 30.10
CA ALA A 845 -7.93 23.93 29.00
C ALA A 845 -7.17 24.98 28.20
N ILE A 846 -7.82 26.09 27.83
CA ILE A 846 -7.17 27.23 27.16
C ILE A 846 -5.98 27.74 27.98
N THR A 847 -6.19 27.96 29.28
CA THR A 847 -5.17 28.44 30.22
C THR A 847 -3.96 27.49 30.29
N ALA A 848 -4.22 26.19 30.45
CA ALA A 848 -3.16 25.19 30.54
C ALA A 848 -2.39 25.04 29.21
N ILE A 849 -3.09 25.06 28.07
CA ILE A 849 -2.46 24.94 26.74
C ILE A 849 -1.59 26.16 26.42
N ARG A 850 -2.02 27.39 26.75
CA ARG A 850 -1.18 28.60 26.59
C ARG A 850 0.13 28.49 27.39
N GLU A 851 0.07 28.05 28.64
CA GLU A 851 1.28 27.85 29.46
C GLU A 851 2.19 26.72 28.95
N ALA A 852 1.59 25.63 28.46
CA ALA A 852 2.31 24.50 27.91
C ALA A 852 3.07 24.86 26.63
N LEU A 853 2.47 25.62 25.71
CA LEU A 853 3.09 26.02 24.44
C LEU A 853 4.38 26.82 24.65
N SER A 854 4.37 27.86 25.51
CA SER A 854 5.57 28.62 25.89
C SER A 854 6.61 27.77 26.64
N THR A 855 6.22 26.64 27.21
CA THR A 855 7.14 25.67 27.82
C THR A 855 7.69 24.66 26.81
N PHE A 856 6.92 24.33 25.77
CA PHE A 856 7.36 23.48 24.67
C PHE A 856 8.34 24.20 23.73
N GLY A 857 8.15 25.50 23.47
CA GLY A 857 9.12 26.34 22.74
C GLY A 857 10.52 26.37 23.37
N ARG A 858 10.58 26.28 24.71
CA ARG A 858 11.84 26.17 25.48
C ARG A 858 12.48 24.78 25.43
N ARG A 859 11.76 23.74 24.98
CA ARG A 859 12.25 22.35 24.84
C ARG A 859 12.53 21.94 23.40
N ILE A 860 11.78 22.49 22.45
CA ILE A 860 11.95 22.34 21.00
C ILE A 860 11.93 23.77 20.44
N ARG A 861 13.10 24.26 20.00
CA ARG A 861 13.27 25.67 19.62
C ARG A 861 12.34 26.04 18.46
N GLY A 862 11.45 27.01 18.69
CA GLY A 862 10.48 27.45 17.69
C GLY A 862 9.19 26.61 17.64
N PHE A 863 8.94 25.74 18.61
CA PHE A 863 7.62 25.12 18.79
C PHE A 863 6.52 26.15 19.13
N ASP A 864 6.93 27.28 19.69
CA ASP A 864 6.16 28.49 19.98
C ASP A 864 6.27 29.56 18.89
N MET A 865 6.73 29.21 17.67
CA MET A 865 6.81 30.15 16.55
C MET A 865 5.43 30.77 16.27
N HIS A 866 5.41 32.08 16.03
CA HIS A 866 4.19 32.86 15.80
C HIS A 866 3.25 32.18 14.77
N ASP A 867 3.83 31.80 13.63
CA ASP A 867 3.13 31.27 12.45
C ASP A 867 2.71 29.79 12.55
N ALA A 868 3.04 29.08 13.63
CA ALA A 868 2.50 27.73 13.83
C ALA A 868 0.98 27.80 13.98
N VAL A 869 0.25 26.81 13.45
CA VAL A 869 -1.22 26.86 13.40
C VAL A 869 -1.81 25.89 14.42
N LEU A 870 -2.73 26.38 15.26
CA LEU A 870 -3.68 25.55 16.00
C LEU A 870 -4.95 25.39 15.17
N THR A 871 -5.46 24.16 15.06
CA THR A 871 -6.55 23.79 14.16
C THR A 871 -7.58 22.89 14.87
N GLY A 872 -8.87 23.24 14.72
CA GLY A 872 -10.03 22.43 15.09
C GLY A 872 -10.09 22.03 16.56
N VAL A 873 -10.76 20.92 16.88
CA VAL A 873 -10.77 20.33 18.24
C VAL A 873 -10.52 18.82 18.19
N GLU A 874 -9.56 18.38 19.00
CA GLU A 874 -9.13 16.99 19.15
C GLU A 874 -9.85 16.36 20.36
N THR A 875 -11.14 16.07 20.24
CA THR A 875 -12.02 15.69 21.36
C THR A 875 -12.04 14.20 21.71
N ARG A 876 -11.52 13.34 20.82
CA ARG A 876 -11.72 11.89 20.86
C ARG A 876 -10.39 11.12 20.99
N THR A 877 -9.63 11.40 22.05
CA THR A 877 -8.29 10.83 22.31
C THR A 877 -8.30 9.42 22.93
N SER A 878 -9.40 9.03 23.58
CA SER A 878 -9.75 7.68 24.03
C SER A 878 -11.25 7.67 24.36
N SER A 879 -11.82 6.51 24.73
CA SER A 879 -13.24 6.45 25.10
C SER A 879 -13.58 7.29 26.36
N PRO A 880 -14.66 8.10 26.33
CA PRO A 880 -15.18 8.79 27.51
C PRO A 880 -15.97 7.85 28.45
N VAL A 881 -16.12 6.57 28.09
CA VAL A 881 -16.85 5.57 28.87
C VAL A 881 -16.02 4.30 29.13
N ARG A 882 -16.44 3.54 30.14
CA ARG A 882 -15.92 2.24 30.53
C ARG A 882 -17.08 1.27 30.64
N ILE A 883 -17.30 0.48 29.59
CA ILE A 883 -18.22 -0.67 29.64
C ILE A 883 -17.49 -1.77 30.41
N ARG A 884 -17.93 -2.12 31.63
CA ARG A 884 -17.14 -3.02 32.47
C ARG A 884 -17.29 -4.46 32.07
N ARG A 885 -16.15 -5.15 32.10
CA ARG A 885 -16.02 -6.60 32.01
C ARG A 885 -15.20 -7.17 33.18
N ASP A 886 -15.42 -8.43 33.50
CA ASP A 886 -14.74 -9.18 34.55
C ASP A 886 -13.45 -9.89 34.06
N GLU A 887 -12.94 -10.84 34.85
CA GLU A 887 -11.77 -11.65 34.50
C GLU A 887 -12.04 -12.70 33.42
N THR A 888 -13.31 -13.05 33.17
CA THR A 888 -13.76 -13.88 32.03
C THR A 888 -13.96 -13.05 30.75
N PHE A 889 -13.67 -11.74 30.81
CA PHE A 889 -13.86 -10.75 29.74
C PHE A 889 -15.32 -10.49 29.37
N GLN A 890 -16.30 -11.03 30.11
CA GLN A 890 -17.73 -10.78 29.93
C GLN A 890 -18.21 -9.55 30.70
N SER A 891 -19.28 -8.91 30.23
CA SER A 891 -19.86 -7.76 30.91
C SER A 891 -20.41 -8.13 32.29
N ILE A 892 -20.08 -7.31 33.30
CA ILE A 892 -20.32 -7.66 34.72
C ILE A 892 -21.80 -7.81 35.12
N ASN A 893 -22.73 -7.42 34.24
CA ASN A 893 -24.18 -7.58 34.44
C ASN A 893 -24.93 -8.06 33.18
N THR A 894 -24.24 -8.65 32.20
CA THR A 894 -24.85 -9.23 30.99
C THR A 894 -23.92 -10.32 30.43
N ARG A 895 -24.25 -11.59 30.69
CA ARG A 895 -23.49 -12.75 30.17
C ARG A 895 -23.62 -12.83 28.65
N GLY A 896 -22.60 -13.36 27.99
CA GLY A 896 -22.52 -13.43 26.53
C GLY A 896 -22.04 -12.15 25.83
N LEU A 897 -22.09 -10.99 26.50
CA LEU A 897 -21.53 -9.74 26.00
C LEU A 897 -20.05 -9.64 26.37
N PHE A 898 -19.16 -9.42 25.40
CA PHE A 898 -17.71 -9.26 25.60
C PHE A 898 -17.24 -7.84 25.21
N PRO A 899 -17.23 -6.85 26.14
CA PRO A 899 -16.78 -5.49 25.87
C PRO A 899 -15.30 -5.41 25.50
N ALA A 900 -14.95 -4.87 24.33
CA ALA A 900 -13.63 -5.04 23.75
C ALA A 900 -12.96 -3.72 23.29
N GLY A 901 -11.64 -3.70 23.34
CA GLY A 901 -10.80 -2.68 22.72
C GLY A 901 -11.00 -1.27 23.28
N GLU A 902 -10.88 -0.28 22.39
CA GLU A 902 -10.84 1.13 22.79
C GLU A 902 -12.22 1.69 23.16
N GLY A 903 -13.31 1.17 22.55
CA GLY A 903 -14.68 1.59 22.88
C GLY A 903 -15.07 1.30 24.33
N ALA A 904 -14.77 0.09 24.81
CA ALA A 904 -14.90 -0.30 26.22
C ALA A 904 -13.76 0.25 27.12
N GLY A 905 -12.83 1.04 26.56
CA GLY A 905 -11.72 1.67 27.27
C GLY A 905 -10.59 0.72 27.70
N TYR A 906 -10.50 -0.49 27.16
CA TYR A 906 -9.44 -1.48 27.47
C TYR A 906 -8.19 -1.35 26.56
N ALA A 907 -8.26 -0.54 25.51
CA ALA A 907 -7.13 -0.19 24.64
C ALA A 907 -7.06 1.33 24.39
N GLY A 908 -5.97 1.80 23.77
CA GLY A 908 -5.75 3.19 23.36
C GLY A 908 -4.81 3.26 22.15
N GLY A 909 -5.27 2.77 20.99
CA GLY A 909 -4.47 2.64 19.77
C GLY A 909 -4.27 1.20 19.25
N ILE A 910 -3.90 1.12 17.97
CA ILE A 910 -3.97 -0.07 17.09
C ILE A 910 -3.37 -1.34 17.72
N LEU A 911 -2.10 -1.31 18.15
CA LEU A 911 -1.44 -2.50 18.70
C LEU A 911 -2.12 -3.02 19.98
N SER A 912 -2.49 -2.12 20.90
CA SER A 912 -3.22 -2.51 22.12
C SER A 912 -4.62 -3.03 21.82
N ALA A 913 -5.31 -2.48 20.82
CA ALA A 913 -6.63 -2.93 20.40
C ALA A 913 -6.57 -4.34 19.80
N GLY A 914 -5.59 -4.63 18.94
CA GLY A 914 -5.34 -5.98 18.41
C GLY A 914 -4.98 -7.00 19.49
N VAL A 915 -4.14 -6.62 20.46
CA VAL A 915 -3.80 -7.47 21.62
C VAL A 915 -5.01 -7.75 22.51
N ASP A 916 -5.92 -6.79 22.68
CA ASP A 916 -7.18 -7.03 23.39
C ASP A 916 -8.13 -7.94 22.59
N GLY A 917 -8.17 -7.76 21.26
CA GLY A 917 -8.95 -8.62 20.35
C GLY A 917 -8.53 -10.09 20.39
N ILE A 918 -7.22 -10.38 20.49
CA ILE A 918 -6.71 -11.75 20.69
C ILE A 918 -7.25 -12.34 22.01
N LYS A 919 -7.14 -11.62 23.13
CA LYS A 919 -7.63 -12.09 24.45
C LYS A 919 -9.15 -12.29 24.47
N ILE A 920 -9.88 -11.47 23.74
CA ILE A 920 -11.33 -11.57 23.60
C ILE A 920 -11.72 -12.81 22.77
N ALA A 921 -11.02 -13.11 21.68
CA ALA A 921 -11.21 -14.36 20.94
C ALA A 921 -10.90 -15.60 21.79
N GLU A 922 -9.85 -15.52 22.62
CA GLU A 922 -9.50 -16.57 23.58
C GLU A 922 -10.63 -16.79 24.60
N ALA A 923 -11.14 -15.73 25.23
CA ALA A 923 -12.23 -15.80 26.20
C ALA A 923 -13.55 -16.30 25.58
N VAL A 924 -13.90 -15.85 24.38
CA VAL A 924 -15.09 -16.33 23.64
C VAL A 924 -14.97 -17.82 23.32
N ALA A 925 -13.81 -18.26 22.81
CA ALA A 925 -13.57 -19.68 22.53
C ALA A 925 -13.62 -20.56 23.79
N GLN A 926 -13.16 -20.04 24.93
CA GLN A 926 -13.29 -20.73 26.23
C GLN A 926 -14.73 -20.76 26.75
N SER A 927 -15.53 -19.71 26.52
CA SER A 927 -16.95 -19.72 26.90
C SER A 927 -17.71 -20.76 26.10
N ILE A 928 -17.62 -20.75 24.77
CA ILE A 928 -18.32 -21.70 23.89
C ILE A 928 -18.00 -23.15 24.29
N LEU A 929 -16.72 -23.49 24.47
CA LEU A 929 -16.29 -24.84 24.86
C LEU A 929 -16.60 -25.19 26.33
N GLY A 930 -16.92 -24.20 27.18
CA GLY A 930 -17.41 -24.42 28.53
C GLY A 930 -18.92 -24.69 28.55
N ASP A 931 -19.67 -23.92 27.76
CA ASP A 931 -21.12 -24.05 27.59
C ASP A 931 -21.50 -25.36 26.86
N GLU A 932 -20.64 -25.88 25.97
CA GLU A 932 -20.79 -27.20 25.32
C GLU A 932 -20.41 -28.41 26.20
N ALA A 933 -19.88 -28.18 27.42
CA ALA A 933 -19.41 -29.23 28.32
C ALA A 933 -20.39 -29.55 29.49
N THR A 934 -21.58 -28.94 29.48
CA THR A 934 -22.63 -29.06 30.52
C THR A 934 -23.97 -29.50 29.94
#